data_AF-A0AB37GBN2-F1
#
_entry.id   AF-A0AB37GBN2-F1
#
_cell.length_a   1.000
_cell.length_b   1.000
_cell.length_c   1.000
_cell.angle_alpha   90.00
_cell.angle_beta   90.00
_cell.angle_gamma   90.00
#
_symmetry.space_group_name_H-M   'P 1'
#
loop_
_entity.id
_entity.type
_entity.pdbx_description
1 polymer ?
#
loop_
_entity_poly.entity_id
_entity_poly.type
_entity_poly.pdbx_seq_one_letter_code
_entity_poly.pdbx_strand_id
1 'polypeptide(L)'
;MTGGAPACAGATRGAAPSRLRVRGAGVRHADGRWAPDMVDLSFDFGTINAITGPVGCGKTSLAHLIAGLIPSHIPIDHAGFVHIIDADGTERPVDGGRVTLVGQDPATQVLTLRVVDDVAMALEFSLVEAGIVAKRSAEALSELGLSELAEKDPWALSGGQRQRMAIAGAVARAPEVMIFDEPAAHVDEDGRRSLFAAIRDLRAPGRVILLIEHDLRPFDGWVDTVTILDADGSVAAHGAPDGIAVKGIATTAATAGTPDASTPGTGAPDRPDPESEADAVPLLALTGTHVARGGERILNGADLTLERGEIHALVGANGAGKSTLLAVLSGQMKAGADLRIDGASARRVPDAFASLAFQNPEHQFTRATVAAEIDSALAGTDPHGPLGADELRKLREALCPRALDPVSPFVLSGGQKRRLGIFLAVAANRRLLLLDEPLAHLDSPSSRIVLDALAEYAGAGGTVVFTCHDRRAARTWADRASIVAEGKVAWSGPAADVPASPESSRRDRALPAAGARTSLDESPWTSGSAARRRAGLNAITIVAAVMLVLVAGLLYGGDAVLALTVVAFLALAAIAERDVRATAGKVLLVLLIGVFFGLLGWRSEFYGGGDAAEAVRHGIHHGLLLTAVFAGTVLVSACMRVEELFDAMVQRLRVPYTWCTIAISGVSIAAFLRSEIPHLTWAIRLRSMRPGQSFRSGFIRATTPARIAFPLFVSAVRCAEKLSLTLAMRNFGRHPRRTFRTDYPWRVRDGFVAAASAAAFVAALVSAVT
;
A
#
# COMPACT_ATOMS: atom_id res chain seq x y z
N MET A 1 31.03 -27.20 74.91
CA MET A 1 31.44 -27.78 73.61
C MET A 1 30.26 -28.55 73.05
N THR A 2 29.52 -27.97 72.11
CA THR A 2 28.62 -28.65 71.15
C THR A 2 28.22 -27.59 70.13
N GLY A 3 29.00 -27.45 69.06
CA GLY A 3 28.67 -26.62 67.91
C GLY A 3 27.66 -27.36 67.03
N GLY A 4 26.43 -26.85 66.97
CA GLY A 4 25.42 -27.25 66.00
C GLY A 4 25.63 -26.48 64.70
N ALA A 5 25.79 -27.20 63.59
CA ALA A 5 25.83 -26.65 62.24
C ALA A 5 24.45 -26.06 61.86
N PRO A 6 24.39 -24.91 61.16
CA PRO A 6 23.13 -24.35 60.71
C PRO A 6 22.59 -25.09 59.48
N ALA A 7 21.27 -25.29 59.47
CA ALA A 7 20.53 -25.91 58.39
C ALA A 7 20.59 -25.06 57.11
N CYS A 8 21.07 -25.65 56.01
CA CYS A 8 20.87 -25.10 54.67
C CYS A 8 19.40 -25.27 54.27
N ALA A 9 18.63 -24.18 54.35
CA ALA A 9 17.35 -24.07 53.68
C ALA A 9 17.58 -24.05 52.16
N GLY A 10 17.13 -25.10 51.47
CA GLY A 10 17.12 -25.17 50.02
C GLY A 10 16.13 -24.16 49.45
N ALA A 11 16.63 -23.01 48.99
CA ALA A 11 15.89 -22.14 48.10
C ALA A 11 15.82 -22.80 46.71
N THR A 12 14.66 -23.33 46.35
CA THR A 12 14.32 -23.65 44.97
C THR A 12 14.39 -22.36 44.15
N ARG A 13 15.49 -22.16 43.41
CA ARG A 13 15.59 -21.12 42.38
C ARG A 13 14.48 -21.39 41.35
N GLY A 14 13.46 -20.55 41.31
CA GLY A 14 12.49 -20.55 40.21
C GLY A 14 13.25 -20.38 38.89
N ALA A 15 12.97 -21.23 37.90
CA ALA A 15 13.58 -21.13 36.59
C ALA A 15 13.30 -19.73 36.00
N ALA A 16 14.35 -19.07 35.50
CA ALA A 16 14.19 -17.77 34.84
C ALA A 16 13.37 -17.93 33.55
N PRO A 17 12.47 -16.99 33.21
CA PRO A 17 11.71 -17.07 31.98
C PRO A 17 12.64 -16.95 30.75
N SER A 18 12.23 -17.57 29.63
CA SER A 18 12.91 -17.37 28.34
C SER A 18 12.87 -15.89 27.95
N ARG A 19 13.91 -15.41 27.25
CA ARG A 19 14.05 -14.01 26.84
C ARG A 19 14.72 -13.85 25.48
N LEU A 20 14.28 -12.85 24.73
CA LEU A 20 14.97 -12.34 23.56
C LEU A 20 16.03 -11.35 24.01
N ARG A 21 17.29 -11.60 23.68
CA ARG A 21 18.43 -10.76 24.03
C ARG A 21 19.09 -10.19 22.78
N VAL A 22 19.20 -8.87 22.77
CA VAL A 22 19.93 -8.08 21.78
C VAL A 22 21.19 -7.58 22.47
N ARG A 23 22.38 -7.86 21.91
CA ARG A 23 23.64 -7.35 22.46
C ARG A 23 24.44 -6.55 21.46
N GLY A 24 24.90 -5.36 21.86
CA GLY A 24 25.74 -4.48 21.07
C GLY A 24 25.21 -4.23 19.65
N ALA A 25 23.89 -4.15 19.48
CA ALA A 25 23.27 -4.05 18.17
C ALA A 25 23.53 -2.68 17.54
N GLY A 26 24.20 -2.67 16.39
CA GLY A 26 24.49 -1.44 15.66
C GLY A 26 24.35 -1.63 14.16
N VAL A 27 23.88 -0.59 13.46
CA VAL A 27 23.87 -0.54 11.99
C VAL A 27 24.50 0.75 11.53
N ARG A 28 25.49 0.67 10.64
CA ARG A 28 26.16 1.82 10.07
C ARG A 28 25.50 2.24 8.76
N HIS A 29 24.90 3.43 8.75
CA HIS A 29 24.22 3.98 7.57
C HIS A 29 25.21 4.63 6.59
N ALA A 30 24.72 5.00 5.40
CA ALA A 30 25.54 5.57 4.33
C ALA A 30 26.20 6.90 4.68
N ASP A 31 25.65 7.64 5.64
CA ASP A 31 26.25 8.86 6.20
C ASP A 31 27.40 8.58 7.20
N GLY A 32 27.68 7.30 7.45
CA GLY A 32 28.71 6.82 8.36
C GLY A 32 28.27 6.71 9.82
N ARG A 33 27.05 7.12 10.17
CA ARG A 33 26.51 7.10 11.53
C ARG A 33 26.03 5.69 11.91
N TRP A 34 26.24 5.32 13.17
CA TRP A 34 25.64 4.13 13.76
C TRP A 34 24.24 4.47 14.31
N ALA A 35 23.20 3.79 13.81
CA ALA A 35 21.82 3.95 14.28
C ALA A 35 21.00 2.66 14.05
N PRO A 36 20.66 1.89 15.10
CA PRO A 36 20.98 2.15 16.51
C PRO A 36 22.50 2.07 16.76
N ASP A 37 22.97 2.65 17.86
CA ASP A 37 24.38 2.64 18.24
C ASP A 37 24.61 1.67 19.41
N MET A 38 25.12 0.48 19.09
CA MET A 38 25.57 -0.56 20.03
C MET A 38 24.60 -0.83 21.19
N VAL A 39 23.31 -0.99 20.90
CA VAL A 39 22.27 -1.12 21.93
C VAL A 39 22.20 -2.53 22.52
N ASP A 40 22.05 -2.59 23.84
CA ASP A 40 21.79 -3.81 24.61
C ASP A 40 20.36 -3.81 25.16
N LEU A 41 19.55 -4.80 24.79
CA LEU A 41 18.15 -4.91 25.17
C LEU A 41 17.78 -6.36 25.53
N SER A 42 16.82 -6.55 26.44
CA SER A 42 16.28 -7.85 26.80
C SER A 42 14.77 -7.77 26.92
N PHE A 43 14.07 -8.74 26.35
CA PHE A 43 12.61 -8.81 26.36
C PHE A 43 12.15 -10.20 26.78
N ASP A 44 11.30 -10.28 27.79
CA ASP A 44 10.85 -11.56 28.34
C ASP A 44 9.74 -12.17 27.48
N PHE A 45 9.71 -13.50 27.37
CA PHE A 45 8.61 -14.18 26.69
C PHE A 45 7.29 -13.97 27.47
N GLY A 46 6.18 -13.79 26.73
CA GLY A 46 4.89 -13.41 27.29
C GLY A 46 4.62 -11.91 27.32
N THR A 47 5.58 -11.08 26.91
CA THR A 47 5.49 -9.61 26.99
C THR A 47 5.23 -8.95 25.64
N ILE A 48 4.64 -7.76 25.72
CA ILE A 48 4.50 -6.78 24.65
C ILE A 48 5.38 -5.59 25.03
N ASN A 49 6.26 -5.19 24.13
CA ASN A 49 7.30 -4.21 24.38
C ASN A 49 7.22 -3.11 23.32
N ALA A 50 7.09 -1.86 23.74
CA ALA A 50 7.06 -0.73 22.83
C ALA A 50 8.47 -0.15 22.63
N ILE A 51 8.79 0.23 21.40
CA ILE A 51 10.03 0.92 21.05
C ILE A 51 9.66 2.24 20.39
N THR A 52 10.13 3.36 20.94
CA THR A 52 9.88 4.70 20.41
C THR A 52 11.15 5.53 20.31
N GLY A 53 11.07 6.65 19.61
CA GLY A 53 12.18 7.58 19.42
C GLY A 53 12.02 8.46 18.16
N PRO A 54 12.87 9.48 18.00
CA PRO A 54 12.84 10.37 16.83
C PRO A 54 13.00 9.64 15.49
N VAL A 55 12.62 10.28 14.39
CA VAL A 55 12.88 9.72 13.05
C VAL A 55 14.40 9.65 12.83
N GLY A 56 14.89 8.53 12.29
CA GLY A 56 16.31 8.33 12.00
C GLY A 56 17.16 7.79 13.16
N CYS A 57 16.59 7.52 14.34
CA CYS A 57 17.32 6.91 15.47
C CYS A 57 17.58 5.40 15.33
N GLY A 58 17.18 4.78 14.22
CA GLY A 58 17.46 3.37 13.95
C GLY A 58 16.41 2.34 14.39
N LYS A 59 15.17 2.73 14.72
CA LYS A 59 14.09 1.77 15.11
C LYS A 59 13.88 0.63 14.10
N THR A 60 13.67 0.98 12.83
CA THR A 60 13.52 0.00 11.74
C THR A 60 14.80 -0.81 11.51
N SER A 61 15.98 -0.20 11.66
CA SER A 61 17.26 -0.93 11.58
C SER A 61 17.40 -1.97 12.69
N LEU A 62 16.98 -1.64 13.92
CA LEU A 62 16.91 -2.57 15.04
C LEU A 62 15.92 -3.70 14.75
N ALA A 63 14.75 -3.41 14.20
CA ALA A 63 13.79 -4.43 13.77
C ALA A 63 14.38 -5.39 12.72
N HIS A 64 15.09 -4.86 11.72
CA HIS A 64 15.74 -5.66 10.68
C HIS A 64 16.86 -6.55 11.23
N LEU A 65 17.64 -6.07 12.21
CA LEU A 65 18.62 -6.88 12.93
C LEU A 65 17.95 -8.01 13.71
N ILE A 66 16.90 -7.70 14.49
CA ILE A 66 16.17 -8.71 15.28
C ILE A 66 15.51 -9.74 14.37
N ALA A 67 14.96 -9.32 13.22
CA ALA A 67 14.38 -10.21 12.23
C ALA A 67 15.41 -11.05 11.46
N GLY A 68 16.71 -10.80 11.62
CA GLY A 68 17.79 -11.46 10.88
C GLY A 68 17.85 -11.06 9.40
N LEU A 69 17.20 -9.96 9.00
CA LEU A 69 17.31 -9.41 7.64
C LEU A 69 18.68 -8.77 7.42
N ILE A 70 19.23 -8.13 8.46
CA ILE A 70 20.62 -7.70 8.50
C ILE A 70 21.39 -8.79 9.26
N PRO A 71 22.46 -9.38 8.69
CA PRO A 71 23.04 -9.11 7.36
C PRO A 71 22.52 -10.01 6.23
N SER A 72 21.68 -11.01 6.52
CA SER A 72 21.40 -12.11 5.58
C SER A 72 20.81 -11.68 4.23
N HIS A 73 20.02 -10.59 4.22
CA HIS A 73 19.37 -10.06 3.03
C HIS A 73 19.71 -8.60 2.73
N ILE A 74 20.09 -7.83 3.75
CA ILE A 74 20.50 -6.43 3.63
C ILE A 74 22.01 -6.36 3.90
N PRO A 75 22.84 -6.23 2.86
CA PRO A 75 24.29 -6.18 3.00
C PRO A 75 24.72 -4.80 3.49
N ILE A 76 24.73 -4.61 4.80
CA ILE A 76 25.14 -3.38 5.47
C ILE A 76 26.08 -3.69 6.64
N ASP A 77 27.01 -2.77 6.89
CA ASP A 77 27.88 -2.80 8.06
C ASP A 77 27.03 -2.82 9.32
N HIS A 78 27.22 -3.85 10.15
CA HIS A 78 26.46 -4.06 11.37
C HIS A 78 27.35 -4.64 12.47
N ALA A 79 26.87 -4.52 13.70
CA ALA A 79 27.49 -5.06 14.89
C ALA A 79 26.44 -5.68 15.81
N GLY A 80 26.90 -6.53 16.72
CA GLY A 80 26.07 -7.18 17.72
C GLY A 80 25.44 -8.49 17.25
N PHE A 81 24.66 -9.10 18.14
CA PHE A 81 23.99 -10.37 17.90
C PHE A 81 22.65 -10.43 18.66
N VAL A 82 21.73 -11.22 18.11
CA VAL A 82 20.36 -11.39 18.63
C VAL A 82 20.13 -12.87 18.93
N HIS A 83 19.95 -13.18 20.20
CA HIS A 83 19.81 -14.54 20.72
C HIS A 83 18.50 -14.70 21.49
N ILE A 84 17.91 -15.89 21.44
CA ILE A 84 16.91 -16.32 22.42
C ILE A 84 17.62 -17.12 23.49
N ILE A 85 17.42 -16.73 24.74
CA ILE A 85 17.87 -17.45 25.93
C ILE A 85 16.65 -18.21 26.45
N ASP A 86 16.66 -19.53 26.35
CA ASP A 86 15.59 -20.37 26.86
C ASP A 86 15.64 -20.47 28.39
N ALA A 87 14.56 -20.93 29.01
CA ALA A 87 14.43 -21.01 30.47
C ALA A 87 15.47 -21.93 31.16
N ASP A 88 16.05 -22.87 30.40
CA ASP A 88 17.14 -23.74 30.82
C ASP A 88 18.53 -23.08 30.72
N GLY A 89 18.60 -21.85 30.20
CA GLY A 89 19.83 -21.10 29.97
C GLY A 89 20.49 -21.34 28.61
N THR A 90 19.91 -22.17 27.74
CA THR A 90 20.43 -22.40 26.39
C THR A 90 20.30 -21.12 25.57
N GLU A 91 21.41 -20.67 24.97
CA GLU A 91 21.39 -19.55 24.03
C GLU A 91 21.38 -20.08 22.60
N ARG A 92 20.46 -19.57 21.79
CA ARG A 92 20.39 -19.88 20.36
C ARG A 92 20.23 -18.59 19.55
N PRO A 93 20.90 -18.47 18.39
CA PRO A 93 20.72 -17.32 17.53
C PRO A 93 19.28 -17.26 17.03
N VAL A 94 18.78 -16.05 16.87
CA VAL A 94 17.51 -15.82 16.20
C VAL A 94 17.68 -16.09 14.71
N ASP A 95 16.75 -16.85 14.14
CA ASP A 95 16.67 -17.06 12.69
C ASP A 95 15.30 -16.60 12.16
N GLY A 96 15.21 -16.34 10.85
CA GLY A 96 13.99 -15.79 10.23
C GLY A 96 12.74 -16.65 10.36
N GLY A 97 12.87 -17.89 10.83
CA GLY A 97 11.77 -18.83 11.06
C GLY A 97 11.01 -18.51 12.34
N ARG A 98 11.73 -17.98 13.34
CA ARG A 98 11.23 -17.70 14.69
C ARG A 98 10.74 -16.28 14.88
N VAL A 99 11.11 -15.39 13.97
CA VAL A 99 10.68 -13.99 13.95
C VAL A 99 9.73 -13.76 12.79
N THR A 100 8.77 -12.88 12.96
CA THR A 100 8.09 -12.26 11.82
C THR A 100 8.01 -10.77 12.02
N LEU A 101 8.40 -10.03 10.99
CA LEU A 101 8.29 -8.59 10.91
C LEU A 101 7.11 -8.24 9.99
N VAL A 102 6.27 -7.33 10.46
CA VAL A 102 5.25 -6.67 9.65
C VAL A 102 5.68 -5.22 9.49
N GLY A 103 5.88 -4.81 8.24
CA GLY A 103 6.34 -3.46 7.93
C GLY A 103 5.22 -2.43 7.93
N GLN A 104 5.64 -1.16 7.86
CA GLN A 104 4.78 0.03 7.85
C GLN A 104 3.87 0.15 6.62
N ASP A 105 4.38 -0.24 5.44
CA ASP A 105 3.68 -0.08 4.15
C ASP A 105 3.00 -1.41 3.73
N PRO A 106 1.68 -1.53 3.90
CA PRO A 106 0.96 -2.76 3.55
C PRO A 106 0.94 -3.04 2.05
N ALA A 107 1.03 -2.03 1.19
CA ALA A 107 0.94 -2.23 -0.27
C ALA A 107 2.14 -3.03 -0.78
N THR A 108 3.29 -2.85 -0.14
CA THR A 108 4.54 -3.50 -0.56
C THR A 108 4.74 -4.89 0.01
N GLN A 109 3.78 -5.37 0.81
CA GLN A 109 3.76 -6.70 1.41
C GLN A 109 2.82 -7.66 0.68
N VAL A 110 2.11 -7.19 -0.35
CA VAL A 110 1.21 -8.00 -1.18
C VAL A 110 2.02 -8.75 -2.23
N LEU A 111 1.90 -10.08 -2.24
CA LEU A 111 2.64 -10.96 -3.14
C LEU A 111 1.74 -11.75 -4.09
N THR A 112 0.51 -12.03 -3.70
CA THR A 112 -0.43 -12.88 -4.46
C THR A 112 -1.69 -12.13 -4.88
N LEU A 113 -2.55 -12.72 -5.72
CA LEU A 113 -3.81 -12.09 -6.16
C LEU A 113 -5.02 -12.49 -5.32
N ARG A 114 -4.82 -13.20 -4.20
CA ARG A 114 -5.88 -13.47 -3.21
C ARG A 114 -5.38 -13.29 -1.79
N VAL A 115 -6.22 -12.67 -0.96
CA VAL A 115 -5.95 -12.46 0.47
C VAL A 115 -5.54 -13.75 1.19
N VAL A 116 -6.25 -14.86 0.93
CA VAL A 116 -5.95 -16.15 1.56
C VAL A 116 -4.65 -16.78 1.09
N ASP A 117 -4.28 -16.62 -0.18
CA ASP A 117 -3.02 -17.15 -0.72
C ASP A 117 -1.84 -16.38 -0.13
N ASP A 118 -2.01 -15.07 0.06
CA ASP A 118 -0.99 -14.20 0.64
C ASP A 118 -0.61 -14.62 2.06
N VAL A 119 -1.63 -14.89 2.89
CA VAL A 119 -1.47 -15.39 4.27
C VAL A 119 -0.91 -16.82 4.27
N ALA A 120 -1.37 -17.69 3.37
CA ALA A 120 -0.94 -19.09 3.32
C ALA A 120 0.51 -19.28 2.92
N MET A 121 1.01 -18.46 2.00
CA MET A 121 2.32 -18.62 1.39
C MET A 121 3.47 -18.61 2.42
N ALA A 122 3.35 -17.84 3.50
CA ALA A 122 4.35 -17.82 4.57
C ALA A 122 4.45 -19.17 5.32
N LEU A 123 3.34 -19.91 5.41
CA LEU A 123 3.28 -21.27 5.94
C LEU A 123 3.83 -22.28 4.94
N GLU A 124 3.52 -22.10 3.66
CA GLU A 124 3.98 -22.96 2.56
C GLU A 124 5.51 -23.00 2.48
N PHE A 125 6.15 -21.84 2.57
CA PHE A 125 7.61 -21.69 2.62
C PHE A 125 8.23 -22.27 3.90
N SER A 126 7.44 -22.41 4.96
CA SER A 126 7.87 -22.99 6.23
C SER A 126 7.57 -24.50 6.33
N LEU A 127 7.23 -25.15 5.21
CA LEU A 127 6.95 -26.58 5.10
C LEU A 127 5.79 -27.07 6.00
N VAL A 128 4.82 -26.20 6.28
CA VAL A 128 3.63 -26.57 7.05
C VAL A 128 2.71 -27.45 6.21
N GLU A 129 2.17 -28.52 6.78
CA GLU A 129 1.29 -29.44 6.05
C GLU A 129 0.05 -28.74 5.46
N ALA A 130 -0.35 -29.11 4.24
CA ALA A 130 -1.44 -28.48 3.48
C ALA A 130 -2.74 -28.28 4.27
N GLY A 131 -3.18 -29.31 5.01
CA GLY A 131 -4.37 -29.23 5.85
C GLY A 131 -4.25 -28.22 6.99
N ILE A 132 -3.05 -28.09 7.56
CA ILE A 132 -2.72 -27.11 8.61
C ILE A 132 -2.61 -25.70 8.01
N VAL A 133 -2.04 -25.56 6.80
CA VAL A 133 -1.95 -24.28 6.08
C VAL A 133 -3.35 -23.69 5.92
N ALA A 134 -4.28 -24.46 5.35
CA ALA A 134 -5.64 -24.00 5.11
C ALA A 134 -6.34 -23.58 6.42
N LYS A 135 -6.21 -24.41 7.46
CA LYS A 135 -6.79 -24.14 8.79
C LYS A 135 -6.23 -22.85 9.41
N ARG A 136 -4.90 -22.74 9.54
CA ARG A 136 -4.25 -21.59 10.20
C ARG A 136 -4.46 -20.29 9.44
N SER A 137 -4.45 -20.32 8.11
CA SER A 137 -4.77 -19.12 7.31
C SER A 137 -6.20 -18.66 7.54
N ALA A 138 -7.17 -19.58 7.61
CA ALA A 138 -8.56 -19.23 7.89
C ALA A 138 -8.75 -18.69 9.32
N GLU A 139 -8.10 -19.30 10.31
CA GLU A 139 -8.11 -18.84 11.70
C GLU A 139 -7.52 -17.43 11.84
N ALA A 140 -6.35 -17.18 11.26
CA ALA A 140 -5.71 -15.86 11.31
C ALA A 140 -6.52 -14.77 10.59
N LEU A 141 -7.14 -15.10 9.44
CA LEU A 141 -8.05 -14.18 8.77
C LEU A 141 -9.30 -13.91 9.61
N SER A 142 -9.83 -14.91 10.31
CA SER A 142 -10.98 -14.75 11.21
C SER A 142 -10.65 -13.86 12.40
N GLU A 143 -9.50 -14.09 13.03
CA GLU A 143 -9.03 -13.33 14.20
C GLU A 143 -8.90 -11.84 13.88
N LEU A 144 -8.54 -11.49 12.64
CA LEU A 144 -8.41 -10.09 12.20
C LEU A 144 -9.62 -9.54 11.42
N GLY A 145 -10.73 -10.28 11.38
CA GLY A 145 -11.99 -9.85 10.76
C GLY A 145 -11.93 -9.74 9.23
N LEU A 146 -11.17 -10.62 8.57
CA LEU A 146 -10.96 -10.65 7.11
C LEU A 146 -11.55 -11.89 6.42
N SER A 147 -12.30 -12.75 7.12
CA SER A 147 -12.83 -14.01 6.57
C SER A 147 -13.62 -13.83 5.27
N GLU A 148 -14.48 -12.82 5.18
CA GLU A 148 -15.30 -12.54 3.99
C GLU A 148 -14.49 -11.98 2.81
N LEU A 149 -13.26 -11.53 3.07
CA LEU A 149 -12.36 -10.93 2.09
C LEU A 149 -11.31 -11.92 1.59
N ALA A 150 -11.30 -13.15 2.11
CA ALA A 150 -10.30 -14.19 1.83
C ALA A 150 -10.07 -14.45 0.33
N GLU A 151 -11.13 -14.41 -0.49
CA GLU A 151 -11.06 -14.68 -1.93
C GLU A 151 -10.93 -13.41 -2.79
N LYS A 152 -10.89 -12.22 -2.18
CA LYS A 152 -10.75 -10.97 -2.91
C LYS A 152 -9.30 -10.72 -3.33
N ASP A 153 -9.14 -9.90 -4.36
CA ASP A 153 -7.86 -9.30 -4.72
C ASP A 153 -7.36 -8.41 -3.56
N PRO A 154 -6.14 -8.61 -3.03
CA PRO A 154 -5.55 -7.75 -2.01
C PRO A 154 -5.47 -6.27 -2.41
N TRP A 155 -5.36 -5.96 -3.70
CA TRP A 155 -5.36 -4.59 -4.20
C TRP A 155 -6.75 -3.92 -4.15
N ALA A 156 -7.82 -4.71 -4.00
CA ALA A 156 -9.19 -4.21 -3.79
C ALA A 156 -9.49 -3.89 -2.31
N LEU A 157 -8.61 -4.28 -1.38
CA LEU A 157 -8.76 -3.97 0.04
C LEU A 157 -8.51 -2.48 0.33
N SER A 158 -9.02 -1.98 1.45
CA SER A 158 -8.55 -0.71 2.03
C SER A 158 -7.14 -0.84 2.61
N GLY A 159 -6.45 0.27 2.88
CA GLY A 159 -5.12 0.25 3.50
C GLY A 159 -5.09 -0.49 4.84
N GLY A 160 -6.05 -0.20 5.72
CA GLY A 160 -6.17 -0.90 7.01
C GLY A 160 -6.51 -2.38 6.88
N GLN A 161 -7.32 -2.78 5.89
CA GLN A 161 -7.59 -4.19 5.61
C GLN A 161 -6.34 -4.90 5.08
N ARG A 162 -5.55 -4.27 4.20
CA ARG A 162 -4.25 -4.83 3.77
C ARG A 162 -3.27 -4.97 4.93
N GLN A 163 -3.24 -4.01 5.84
CA GLN A 163 -2.39 -4.09 7.04
C GLN A 163 -2.79 -5.26 7.93
N ARG A 164 -4.09 -5.44 8.18
CA ARG A 164 -4.60 -6.62 8.88
C ARG A 164 -4.25 -7.91 8.15
N MET A 165 -4.29 -7.95 6.82
CA MET A 165 -3.87 -9.12 6.05
C MET A 165 -2.39 -9.45 6.29
N ALA A 166 -1.51 -8.44 6.30
CA ALA A 166 -0.09 -8.63 6.59
C ALA A 166 0.13 -9.20 8.00
N ILE A 167 -0.60 -8.70 9.00
CA ILE A 167 -0.57 -9.22 10.37
C ILE A 167 -1.14 -10.65 10.42
N ALA A 168 -2.21 -10.95 9.67
CA ALA A 168 -2.76 -12.32 9.60
C ALA A 168 -1.70 -13.30 9.08
N GLY A 169 -0.87 -12.91 8.10
CA GLY A 169 0.28 -13.69 7.65
C GLY A 169 1.29 -13.98 8.77
N ALA A 170 1.58 -12.99 9.62
CA ALA A 170 2.47 -13.15 10.78
C ALA A 170 1.85 -14.04 11.86
N VAL A 171 0.56 -13.84 12.17
CA VAL A 171 -0.18 -14.61 13.16
C VAL A 171 -0.29 -16.07 12.76
N ALA A 172 -0.62 -16.35 11.48
CA ALA A 172 -0.76 -17.69 10.97
C ALA A 172 0.52 -18.52 11.17
N ARG A 173 1.70 -17.90 11.01
CA ARG A 173 3.00 -18.54 11.24
C ARG A 173 3.24 -18.96 12.69
N ALA A 174 2.59 -18.30 13.64
CA ALA A 174 2.83 -18.46 15.07
C ALA A 174 4.32 -18.40 15.48
N PRO A 175 5.06 -17.33 15.11
CA PRO A 175 6.45 -17.13 15.53
C PRO A 175 6.58 -16.88 17.04
N GLU A 176 7.79 -17.09 17.55
CA GLU A 176 8.20 -16.77 18.93
C GLU A 176 8.38 -15.26 19.11
N VAL A 177 8.79 -14.53 18.07
CA VAL A 177 8.96 -13.08 18.09
C VAL A 177 8.15 -12.44 16.98
N MET A 178 7.30 -11.48 17.32
CA MET A 178 6.55 -10.66 16.37
C MET A 178 7.02 -9.22 16.47
N ILE A 179 7.36 -8.61 15.35
CA ILE A 179 7.74 -7.21 15.26
C ILE A 179 6.72 -6.51 14.38
N PHE A 180 6.11 -5.45 14.92
CA PHE A 180 5.19 -4.58 14.19
C PHE A 180 5.84 -3.21 14.07
N ASP A 181 6.27 -2.86 12.85
CA ASP A 181 6.90 -1.57 12.56
C ASP A 181 5.84 -0.56 12.08
N GLU A 182 5.47 0.37 12.96
CA GLU A 182 4.42 1.39 12.76
C GLU A 182 3.13 0.82 12.14
N PRO A 183 2.52 -0.23 12.74
CA PRO A 183 1.41 -0.93 12.14
C PRO A 183 0.16 -0.05 11.94
N ALA A 184 0.04 1.08 12.65
CA ALA A 184 -1.08 1.99 12.52
C ALA A 184 -0.88 3.12 11.47
N ALA A 185 0.28 3.21 10.81
CA ALA A 185 0.65 4.35 9.96
C ALA A 185 -0.38 4.70 8.85
N HIS A 186 -1.13 3.69 8.36
CA HIS A 186 -2.11 3.84 7.28
C HIS A 186 -3.56 3.58 7.73
N VAL A 187 -3.83 3.66 9.03
CA VAL A 187 -5.11 3.30 9.64
C VAL A 187 -5.70 4.51 10.36
N ASP A 188 -7.01 4.76 10.18
CA ASP A 188 -7.69 5.83 10.91
C ASP A 188 -7.85 5.51 12.40
N GLU A 189 -8.28 6.49 13.19
CA GLU A 189 -8.33 6.38 14.66
C GLU A 189 -9.21 5.22 15.16
N ASP A 190 -10.36 4.99 14.54
CA ASP A 190 -11.27 3.89 14.92
C ASP A 190 -10.66 2.54 14.52
N GLY A 191 -10.12 2.46 13.31
CA GLY A 191 -9.42 1.28 12.81
C GLY A 191 -8.17 0.94 13.64
N ARG A 192 -7.46 1.96 14.13
CA ARG A 192 -6.24 1.86 14.96
C ARG A 192 -6.55 1.24 16.30
N ARG A 193 -7.64 1.65 16.97
CA ARG A 193 -8.10 1.02 18.22
C ARG A 193 -8.38 -0.46 18.03
N SER A 194 -9.12 -0.81 16.97
CA SER A 194 -9.43 -2.21 16.65
C SER A 194 -8.17 -3.02 16.30
N LEU A 195 -7.21 -2.41 15.61
CA LEU A 195 -5.93 -3.02 15.26
C LEU A 195 -5.08 -3.32 16.50
N PHE A 196 -4.92 -2.33 17.39
CA PHE A 196 -4.15 -2.50 18.62
C PHE A 196 -4.81 -3.45 19.61
N ALA A 197 -6.15 -3.48 19.67
CA ALA A 197 -6.86 -4.50 20.43
C ALA A 197 -6.51 -5.90 19.91
N ALA A 198 -6.54 -6.11 18.59
CA ALA A 198 -6.14 -7.39 18.01
C ALA A 198 -4.67 -7.74 18.32
N ILE A 199 -3.73 -6.79 18.22
CA ILE A 199 -2.31 -7.03 18.57
C ILE A 199 -2.15 -7.38 20.04
N ARG A 200 -2.86 -6.69 20.94
CA ARG A 200 -2.83 -6.99 22.39
C ARG A 200 -3.32 -8.41 22.67
N ASP A 201 -4.35 -8.85 21.96
CA ASP A 201 -4.96 -10.17 22.14
C ASP A 201 -4.05 -11.30 21.59
N LEU A 202 -3.01 -10.97 20.79
CA LEU A 202 -1.96 -11.91 20.37
C LEU A 202 -0.99 -12.30 21.48
N ARG A 203 -1.08 -11.71 22.68
CA ARG A 203 -0.22 -12.04 23.82
C ARG A 203 -0.30 -13.53 24.16
N ALA A 204 0.85 -14.19 24.24
CA ALA A 204 0.93 -15.60 24.62
C ALA A 204 2.25 -15.88 25.37
N PRO A 205 2.28 -16.81 26.33
CA PRO A 205 3.49 -17.10 27.13
C PRO A 205 4.72 -17.46 26.30
N GLY A 206 4.54 -18.06 25.12
CA GLY A 206 5.61 -18.45 24.21
C GLY A 206 5.99 -17.38 23.17
N ARG A 207 5.59 -16.11 23.38
CA ARG A 207 5.72 -15.05 22.37
C ARG A 207 6.26 -13.75 22.96
N VAL A 208 7.15 -13.10 22.23
CA VAL A 208 7.58 -11.71 22.45
C VAL A 208 6.97 -10.86 21.34
N ILE A 209 6.29 -9.77 21.70
CA ILE A 209 5.80 -8.79 20.74
C ILE A 209 6.61 -7.50 20.90
N LEU A 210 7.17 -7.02 19.80
CA LEU A 210 7.85 -5.73 19.69
C LEU A 210 7.00 -4.79 18.84
N LEU A 211 6.59 -3.66 19.40
CA LEU A 211 5.75 -2.67 18.75
C LEU A 211 6.54 -1.37 18.58
N ILE A 212 6.88 -1.02 17.36
CA ILE A 212 7.60 0.22 17.06
C ILE A 212 6.57 1.28 16.68
N GLU A 213 6.48 2.32 17.49
CA GLU A 213 5.47 3.37 17.33
C GLU A 213 6.01 4.74 17.79
N HIS A 214 5.47 5.80 17.19
CA HIS A 214 5.81 7.17 17.55
C HIS A 214 4.96 7.74 18.68
N ASP A 215 3.72 7.25 18.81
CA ASP A 215 2.77 7.67 19.84
C ASP A 215 2.48 6.52 20.80
N LEU A 216 2.95 6.65 22.05
CA LEU A 216 2.78 5.61 23.06
C LEU A 216 1.45 5.69 23.84
N ARG A 217 0.68 6.78 23.70
CA ARG A 217 -0.59 6.96 24.43
C ARG A 217 -1.58 5.81 24.28
N PRO A 218 -1.73 5.16 23.11
CA PRO A 218 -2.66 4.03 22.94
C PRO A 218 -2.25 2.78 23.71
N PHE A 219 -1.00 2.73 24.18
CA PHE A 219 -0.38 1.57 24.80
C PHE A 219 -0.40 1.59 26.32
N ASP A 220 -0.96 2.66 26.89
CA ASP A 220 -1.10 2.82 28.33
C ASP A 220 -1.92 1.65 28.92
N GLY A 221 -1.36 1.04 29.96
CA GLY A 221 -1.97 -0.07 30.70
C GLY A 221 -1.92 -1.46 30.05
N TRP A 222 -1.21 -1.69 28.93
CA TRP A 222 -1.08 -3.06 28.37
C TRP A 222 0.26 -3.42 27.73
N VAL A 223 1.21 -2.49 27.67
CA VAL A 223 2.62 -2.76 27.32
C VAL A 223 3.42 -3.01 28.59
N ASP A 224 4.29 -4.01 28.58
CA ASP A 224 5.09 -4.41 29.75
C ASP A 224 6.39 -3.60 29.86
N THR A 225 7.01 -3.27 28.72
CA THR A 225 8.23 -2.46 28.69
C THR A 225 8.18 -1.41 27.59
N VAL A 226 8.75 -0.24 27.86
CA VAL A 226 8.97 0.83 26.90
C VAL A 226 10.48 1.03 26.75
N THR A 227 10.94 1.02 25.51
CA THR A 227 12.31 1.36 25.14
C THR A 227 12.29 2.66 24.35
N ILE A 228 13.14 3.60 24.74
CA ILE A 228 13.21 4.90 24.12
C ILE A 228 14.61 5.13 23.56
N LEU A 229 14.68 5.32 22.25
CA LEU A 229 15.90 5.69 21.56
C LEU A 229 15.98 7.22 21.45
N ASP A 230 17.15 7.79 21.75
CA ASP A 230 17.43 9.19 21.51
C ASP A 230 17.74 9.47 20.02
N ALA A 231 18.03 10.73 19.69
CA ALA A 231 18.36 11.12 18.33
C ALA A 231 19.66 10.49 17.82
N ASP A 232 20.56 10.06 18.72
CA ASP A 232 21.85 9.42 18.45
C ASP A 232 21.75 7.91 18.29
N GLY A 233 20.57 7.33 18.52
CA GLY A 233 20.34 5.89 18.38
C GLY A 233 20.79 5.10 19.60
N SER A 234 21.07 5.78 20.72
CA SER A 234 21.34 5.18 22.01
C SER A 234 20.05 5.01 22.82
N VAL A 235 20.06 4.11 23.81
CA VAL A 235 18.90 3.86 24.69
C VAL A 235 18.85 4.95 25.77
N ALA A 236 17.90 5.87 25.65
CA ALA A 236 17.64 6.90 26.65
C ALA A 236 16.90 6.34 27.88
N ALA A 237 15.99 5.39 27.67
CA ALA A 237 15.24 4.71 28.74
C ALA A 237 14.79 3.31 28.32
N HIS A 238 14.76 2.37 29.26
CA HIS A 238 14.24 1.01 29.05
C HIS A 238 13.69 0.45 30.37
N GLY A 239 12.47 -0.08 30.37
CA GLY A 239 11.82 -0.60 31.58
C GLY A 239 10.30 -0.48 31.55
N ALA A 240 9.65 -0.74 32.69
CA ALA A 240 8.19 -0.66 32.81
C ALA A 240 7.66 0.77 32.60
N PRO A 241 6.47 0.94 31.99
CA PRO A 241 5.89 2.26 31.72
C PRO A 241 5.83 3.17 32.97
N ASP A 242 5.42 2.63 34.12
CA ASP A 242 5.25 3.38 35.37
C ASP A 242 6.56 3.95 35.94
N GLY A 243 7.69 3.29 35.64
CA GLY A 243 9.03 3.68 36.09
C GLY A 243 9.76 4.62 35.12
N ILE A 244 9.29 4.72 33.89
CA ILE A 244 9.82 5.65 32.90
C ILE A 244 8.98 6.91 32.99
N ALA A 245 9.56 7.98 33.51
CA ALA A 245 8.97 9.29 33.32
C ALA A 245 8.87 9.54 31.81
N VAL A 246 7.69 9.34 31.23
CA VAL A 246 7.35 9.78 29.87
C VAL A 246 7.40 11.33 29.77
N LYS A 247 7.84 12.00 30.84
CA LYS A 247 8.40 13.35 30.83
C LYS A 247 9.83 13.32 30.25
N GLY A 248 9.96 13.27 28.93
CA GLY A 248 11.28 13.59 28.35
C GLY A 248 11.54 13.17 26.92
N ILE A 249 10.91 12.11 26.43
CA ILE A 249 10.93 11.80 25.00
C ILE A 249 9.55 12.03 24.44
N ALA A 250 9.35 13.25 23.93
CA ALA A 250 8.36 13.56 22.91
C ALA A 250 7.00 12.82 23.08
N THR A 251 6.32 13.01 24.20
CA THR A 251 4.85 13.11 24.21
C THR A 251 4.41 14.35 23.42
N THR A 252 4.90 14.55 22.20
CA THR A 252 4.68 15.76 21.41
C THR A 252 3.65 15.57 20.31
N ALA A 253 2.74 14.62 20.51
CA ALA A 253 1.35 14.73 20.07
C ALA A 253 0.40 15.13 21.24
N ALA A 254 0.90 15.32 22.48
CA ALA A 254 0.08 15.62 23.65
C ALA A 254 0.58 16.74 24.57
N THR A 255 1.74 17.34 24.34
CA THR A 255 2.08 18.67 24.87
C THR A 255 2.31 19.64 23.72
N ALA A 256 1.25 19.90 22.95
CA ALA A 256 0.90 21.29 22.76
C ALA A 256 0.61 21.81 24.17
N GLY A 257 1.46 22.69 24.67
CA GLY A 257 1.27 23.26 25.99
C GLY A 257 -0.16 23.77 26.10
N THR A 258 -0.84 23.37 27.17
CA THR A 258 -1.62 24.36 27.90
C THR A 258 -0.64 25.52 28.13
N PRO A 259 -0.88 26.74 27.62
CA PRO A 259 -0.22 27.88 28.20
C PRO A 259 -0.60 27.83 29.68
N ASP A 260 0.39 27.85 30.57
CA ASP A 260 0.13 28.21 31.94
C ASP A 260 -0.71 29.49 31.91
N ALA A 261 -1.87 29.47 32.58
CA ALA A 261 -2.86 30.55 32.55
C ALA A 261 -2.37 31.83 33.28
N SER A 262 -1.06 32.06 33.33
CA SER A 262 -0.43 33.13 34.09
C SER A 262 0.95 33.49 33.55
N THR A 263 1.10 33.75 32.25
CA THR A 263 2.13 34.67 31.74
C THR A 263 1.70 35.24 30.37
N PRO A 264 1.54 36.56 30.21
CA PRO A 264 1.11 37.15 28.93
C PRO A 264 2.30 37.27 27.96
N GLY A 265 2.20 36.62 26.79
CA GLY A 265 3.09 36.78 25.64
C GLY A 265 3.11 35.49 24.81
N THR A 266 2.91 35.44 23.49
CA THR A 266 2.75 36.43 22.42
C THR A 266 1.67 35.86 21.49
N GLY A 267 0.74 36.70 21.03
CA GLY A 267 -0.43 36.28 20.26
C GLY A 267 -0.12 35.41 19.05
N ALA A 268 -1.14 34.68 18.59
CA ALA A 268 -1.23 34.33 17.18
C ALA A 268 -0.78 35.55 16.34
N PRO A 269 -0.03 35.36 15.24
CA PRO A 269 0.30 36.50 14.38
C PRO A 269 -1.00 37.24 14.13
N ASP A 270 -0.98 38.55 14.42
CA ASP A 270 -2.08 39.47 14.26
C ASP A 270 -2.48 39.42 12.78
N ARG A 271 -3.34 38.45 12.45
CA ARG A 271 -3.91 38.30 11.13
C ARG A 271 -5.03 39.32 11.10
N PRO A 272 -5.10 40.19 10.08
CA PRO A 272 -6.23 41.10 9.97
C PRO A 272 -7.51 40.26 10.06
N ASP A 273 -8.40 40.62 10.98
CA ASP A 273 -9.74 40.05 11.02
C ASP A 273 -10.29 40.05 9.59
N PRO A 274 -10.83 38.92 9.08
CA PRO A 274 -11.54 38.96 7.82
C PRO A 274 -12.65 39.98 8.02
N GLU A 275 -12.52 41.14 7.38
CA GLU A 275 -13.52 42.18 7.39
C GLU A 275 -14.87 41.51 7.12
N SER A 276 -15.80 41.73 8.06
CA SER A 276 -17.16 41.24 8.00
C SER A 276 -17.89 41.89 6.81
N GLU A 277 -17.57 41.48 5.59
CA GLU A 277 -18.41 41.68 4.43
C GLU A 277 -19.27 40.43 4.23
N ALA A 278 -20.52 40.52 4.64
CA ALA A 278 -21.56 39.52 4.43
C ALA A 278 -21.91 39.29 2.93
N ASP A 279 -21.09 39.80 2.00
CA ASP A 279 -21.24 39.73 0.55
C ASP A 279 -19.97 39.23 -0.19
N ALA A 280 -18.94 38.76 0.54
CA ALA A 280 -17.73 38.23 -0.09
C ALA A 280 -18.03 36.94 -0.88
N VAL A 281 -17.79 36.96 -2.19
CA VAL A 281 -17.99 35.79 -3.06
C VAL A 281 -16.95 34.71 -2.70
N PRO A 282 -17.39 33.49 -2.33
CA PRO A 282 -16.47 32.41 -1.94
C PRO A 282 -15.55 32.06 -3.11
N LEU A 283 -14.34 31.58 -2.79
CA LEU A 283 -13.39 31.15 -3.82
C LEU A 283 -13.98 29.99 -4.65
N LEU A 284 -14.57 29.01 -3.95
CA LEU A 284 -15.13 27.82 -4.56
C LEU A 284 -16.28 27.27 -3.71
N ALA A 285 -17.42 26.99 -4.36
CA ALA A 285 -18.57 26.34 -3.74
C ALA A 285 -18.98 25.11 -4.54
N LEU A 286 -19.24 24.01 -3.83
CA LEU A 286 -19.73 22.74 -4.34
C LEU A 286 -21.07 22.42 -3.68
N THR A 287 -22.12 22.21 -4.46
CA THR A 287 -23.44 21.77 -3.97
C THR A 287 -23.98 20.56 -4.73
N GLY A 288 -24.62 19.63 -4.03
CA GLY A 288 -25.13 18.39 -4.58
C GLY A 288 -24.04 17.42 -5.05
N THR A 289 -22.83 17.49 -4.49
CA THR A 289 -21.65 16.79 -5.01
C THR A 289 -21.79 15.29 -4.94
N HIS A 290 -21.80 14.63 -6.10
CA HIS A 290 -21.84 13.17 -6.19
C HIS A 290 -20.77 12.63 -7.13
N VAL A 291 -20.17 11.53 -6.69
CA VAL A 291 -19.13 10.78 -7.41
C VAL A 291 -19.40 9.30 -7.21
N ALA A 292 -19.42 8.55 -8.31
CA ALA A 292 -19.48 7.09 -8.28
C ALA A 292 -18.28 6.50 -9.01
N ARG A 293 -17.69 5.44 -8.44
CA ARG A 293 -16.57 4.70 -9.04
C ARG A 293 -16.85 3.21 -8.89
N GLY A 294 -16.73 2.45 -9.99
CA GLY A 294 -16.96 1.00 -9.96
C GLY A 294 -18.38 0.58 -9.57
N GLY A 295 -19.38 1.46 -9.67
CA GLY A 295 -20.76 1.21 -9.25
C GLY A 295 -21.06 1.61 -7.80
N GLU A 296 -20.05 1.92 -7.00
CA GLU A 296 -20.21 2.40 -5.62
C GLU A 296 -20.20 3.94 -5.58
N ARG A 297 -21.11 4.52 -4.79
CA ARG A 297 -21.16 5.97 -4.57
C ARG A 297 -20.13 6.34 -3.50
N ILE A 298 -19.10 7.09 -3.89
CA ILE A 298 -18.04 7.56 -2.97
C ILE A 298 -18.44 8.90 -2.34
N LEU A 299 -19.00 9.83 -3.13
CA LEU A 299 -19.55 11.09 -2.64
C LEU A 299 -21.05 11.13 -2.94
N ASN A 300 -21.84 11.63 -1.99
CA ASN A 300 -23.30 11.60 -2.05
C ASN A 300 -23.93 12.84 -1.38
N GLY A 301 -23.69 14.02 -1.95
CA GLY A 301 -24.08 15.31 -1.38
C GLY A 301 -22.99 15.89 -0.47
N ALA A 302 -21.73 15.81 -0.89
CA ALA A 302 -20.62 16.42 -0.18
C ALA A 302 -20.51 17.91 -0.52
N ASP A 303 -21.31 18.73 0.17
CA ASP A 303 -21.38 20.16 -0.07
C ASP A 303 -20.26 20.87 0.71
N LEU A 304 -19.54 21.76 0.03
CA LEU A 304 -18.35 22.41 0.59
C LEU A 304 -18.22 23.82 0.01
N THR A 305 -18.03 24.79 0.89
CA THR A 305 -17.69 26.17 0.53
C THR A 305 -16.31 26.49 1.09
N LEU A 306 -15.47 27.10 0.26
CA LEU A 306 -14.11 27.53 0.61
C LEU A 306 -14.01 29.05 0.47
N GLU A 307 -13.64 29.70 1.56
CA GLU A 307 -13.40 31.15 1.59
C GLU A 307 -11.99 31.50 1.10
N ARG A 308 -11.77 32.75 0.73
CA ARG A 308 -10.44 33.21 0.29
C ARG A 308 -9.52 33.38 1.48
N GLY A 309 -8.27 32.94 1.33
CA GLY A 309 -7.22 33.16 2.34
C GLY A 309 -7.34 32.24 3.57
N GLU A 310 -8.35 31.37 3.62
CA GLU A 310 -8.55 30.48 4.77
C GLU A 310 -7.66 29.24 4.71
N ILE A 311 -7.34 28.72 5.89
CA ILE A 311 -6.84 27.35 6.07
C ILE A 311 -8.03 26.47 6.49
N HIS A 312 -8.43 25.57 5.60
CA HIS A 312 -9.57 24.68 5.78
C HIS A 312 -9.12 23.23 6.03
N ALA A 313 -9.56 22.63 7.14
CA ALA A 313 -9.32 21.22 7.43
C ALA A 313 -10.48 20.32 6.97
N LEU A 314 -10.20 19.31 6.14
CA LEU A 314 -11.13 18.22 5.84
C LEU A 314 -10.85 17.05 6.79
N VAL A 315 -11.75 16.83 7.74
CA VAL A 315 -11.58 15.84 8.81
C VAL A 315 -12.47 14.63 8.60
N GLY A 316 -11.97 13.42 8.79
CA GLY A 316 -12.80 12.21 8.69
C GLY A 316 -12.00 10.92 8.69
N ALA A 317 -12.69 9.78 8.78
CA ALA A 317 -12.07 8.46 8.73
C ALA A 317 -11.44 8.14 7.34
N ASN A 318 -10.60 7.11 7.27
CA ASN A 318 -10.05 6.67 5.98
C ASN A 318 -11.18 6.07 5.14
N GLY A 319 -11.18 6.36 3.84
CA GLY A 319 -12.28 5.97 2.95
C GLY A 319 -13.55 6.83 3.05
N ALA A 320 -13.62 7.84 3.93
CA ALA A 320 -14.80 8.71 4.05
C ALA A 320 -15.09 9.58 2.80
N GLY A 321 -14.14 9.66 1.86
CA GLY A 321 -14.25 10.45 0.63
C GLY A 321 -13.34 11.68 0.55
N LYS A 322 -12.51 11.96 1.58
CA LYS A 322 -11.61 13.13 1.66
C LYS A 322 -10.71 13.31 0.43
N SER A 323 -9.91 12.30 0.08
CA SER A 323 -9.03 12.35 -1.10
C SER A 323 -9.81 12.40 -2.42
N THR A 324 -11.05 11.87 -2.44
CA THR A 324 -11.93 12.01 -3.62
C THR A 324 -12.43 13.45 -3.74
N LEU A 325 -12.75 14.11 -2.63
CA LEU A 325 -13.11 15.53 -2.61
C LEU A 325 -11.90 16.40 -3.03
N LEU A 326 -10.69 16.11 -2.54
CA LEU A 326 -9.47 16.75 -3.03
C LEU A 326 -9.27 16.54 -4.53
N ALA A 327 -9.54 15.33 -5.06
CA ALA A 327 -9.45 15.07 -6.50
C ALA A 327 -10.47 15.86 -7.33
N VAL A 328 -11.66 16.15 -6.78
CA VAL A 328 -12.64 17.05 -7.41
C VAL A 328 -12.13 18.50 -7.36
N LEU A 329 -11.67 18.96 -6.20
CA LEU A 329 -11.13 20.31 -5.98
C LEU A 329 -9.88 20.60 -6.81
N SER A 330 -9.03 19.59 -7.04
CA SER A 330 -7.82 19.72 -7.85
C SER A 330 -8.10 19.62 -9.35
N GLY A 331 -9.37 19.42 -9.75
CA GLY A 331 -9.73 19.16 -11.14
C GLY A 331 -9.14 17.86 -11.68
N GLN A 332 -8.88 16.84 -10.85
CA GLN A 332 -8.49 15.50 -11.31
C GLN A 332 -9.72 14.68 -11.71
N MET A 333 -10.81 14.84 -10.95
CA MET A 333 -12.07 14.15 -11.14
C MET A 333 -13.17 15.14 -11.53
N LYS A 334 -14.14 14.68 -12.30
CA LYS A 334 -15.41 15.39 -12.47
C LYS A 334 -16.39 14.83 -11.45
N ALA A 335 -17.12 15.71 -10.78
CA ALA A 335 -18.28 15.34 -9.98
C ALA A 335 -19.53 15.86 -10.67
N GLY A 336 -20.68 15.22 -10.43
CA GLY A 336 -21.93 15.93 -10.62
C GLY A 336 -22.13 16.83 -9.41
N ALA A 337 -22.07 18.14 -9.62
CA ALA A 337 -22.27 19.16 -8.59
C ALA A 337 -22.66 20.47 -9.29
N ASP A 338 -23.37 21.35 -8.61
CA ASP A 338 -23.32 22.78 -8.96
C ASP A 338 -22.02 23.34 -8.38
N LEU A 339 -21.01 23.46 -9.25
CA LEU A 339 -19.70 24.01 -8.93
C LEU A 339 -19.68 25.48 -9.34
N ARG A 340 -19.35 26.35 -8.38
CA ARG A 340 -19.12 27.78 -8.62
C ARG A 340 -17.71 28.15 -8.21
N ILE A 341 -17.02 28.91 -9.05
CA ILE A 341 -15.68 29.44 -8.80
C ILE A 341 -15.75 30.94 -8.99
N ASP A 342 -15.36 31.71 -7.98
CA ASP A 342 -15.55 33.17 -7.96
C ASP A 342 -17.01 33.56 -8.35
N GLY A 343 -17.99 32.79 -7.87
CA GLY A 343 -19.43 32.97 -8.14
C GLY A 343 -19.92 32.48 -9.52
N ALA A 344 -19.03 32.24 -10.48
CA ALA A 344 -19.37 31.77 -11.82
C ALA A 344 -19.55 30.25 -11.86
N SER A 345 -20.62 29.78 -12.52
CA SER A 345 -20.85 28.34 -12.70
C SER A 345 -19.76 27.72 -13.59
N ALA A 346 -19.19 26.61 -13.14
CA ALA A 346 -18.17 25.86 -13.85
C ALA A 346 -18.54 24.37 -13.89
N ARG A 347 -18.25 23.71 -15.02
CA ARG A 347 -18.48 22.26 -15.15
C ARG A 347 -17.46 21.42 -14.39
N ARG A 348 -16.27 21.98 -14.16
CA ARG A 348 -15.13 21.35 -13.48
C ARG A 348 -14.17 22.44 -13.04
N VAL A 349 -13.42 22.20 -11.98
CA VAL A 349 -12.27 23.04 -11.63
C VAL A 349 -11.27 23.06 -12.80
N PRO A 350 -10.88 24.25 -13.30
CA PRO A 350 -9.94 24.37 -14.40
C PRO A 350 -8.60 23.73 -14.09
N ASP A 351 -7.97 23.19 -15.12
CA ASP A 351 -6.59 22.76 -15.05
C ASP A 351 -5.71 23.96 -14.61
N ALA A 352 -4.76 23.75 -13.70
CA ALA A 352 -3.90 24.78 -13.08
C ALA A 352 -4.59 25.81 -12.15
N PHE A 353 -5.86 25.61 -11.76
CA PHE A 353 -6.47 26.43 -10.70
C PHE A 353 -5.94 26.10 -9.30
N ALA A 354 -5.65 24.82 -9.06
CA ALA A 354 -5.18 24.30 -7.78
C ALA A 354 -3.88 23.51 -7.94
N SER A 355 -3.06 23.49 -6.89
CA SER A 355 -1.95 22.55 -6.73
C SER A 355 -2.28 21.52 -5.65
N LEU A 356 -1.65 20.35 -5.70
CA LEU A 356 -1.89 19.26 -4.75
C LEU A 356 -0.57 18.64 -4.30
N ALA A 357 -0.37 18.58 -2.98
CA ALA A 357 0.59 17.66 -2.37
C ALA A 357 -0.12 16.32 -2.07
N PHE A 358 0.43 15.23 -2.60
CA PHE A 358 -0.14 13.89 -2.48
C PHE A 358 0.21 13.24 -1.13
N GLN A 359 -0.65 12.31 -0.69
CA GLN A 359 -0.46 11.55 0.55
C GLN A 359 0.86 10.78 0.59
N ASN A 360 1.23 10.14 -0.53
CA ASN A 360 2.58 9.62 -0.74
C ASN A 360 3.38 10.66 -1.54
N PRO A 361 4.40 11.31 -0.93
CA PRO A 361 5.22 12.29 -1.63
C PRO A 361 6.00 11.69 -2.80
N GLU A 362 6.21 10.38 -2.84
CA GLU A 362 6.96 9.75 -3.94
C GLU A 362 6.18 9.77 -5.26
N HIS A 363 4.85 9.75 -5.22
CA HIS A 363 3.99 9.83 -6.41
C HIS A 363 4.10 11.19 -7.12
N GLN A 364 4.78 12.13 -6.48
CA GLN A 364 5.01 13.46 -7.00
C GLN A 364 6.35 13.58 -7.74
N PHE A 365 7.33 12.72 -7.45
CA PHE A 365 8.67 12.85 -8.01
C PHE A 365 8.75 12.23 -9.41
N THR A 366 9.40 12.94 -10.30
CA THR A 366 9.50 12.68 -11.74
C THR A 366 10.92 12.88 -12.29
N ARG A 367 11.84 13.41 -11.48
CA ARG A 367 13.22 13.76 -11.83
C ARG A 367 14.21 12.99 -10.97
N ALA A 368 15.45 12.94 -11.45
CA ALA A 368 16.53 12.20 -10.81
C ALA A 368 17.12 12.91 -9.59
N THR A 369 16.99 14.24 -9.48
CA THR A 369 17.55 15.05 -8.40
C THR A 369 16.54 16.02 -7.83
N VAL A 370 16.72 16.40 -6.56
CA VAL A 370 15.91 17.41 -5.88
C VAL A 370 15.98 18.76 -6.60
N ALA A 371 17.17 19.17 -7.06
CA ALA A 371 17.31 20.39 -7.85
C ALA A 371 16.42 20.37 -9.10
N ALA A 372 16.45 19.28 -9.87
CA ALA A 372 15.64 19.16 -11.07
C ALA A 372 14.13 19.13 -10.79
N GLU A 373 13.70 18.55 -9.66
CA GLU A 373 12.31 18.65 -9.19
C GLU A 373 11.91 20.12 -8.96
N ILE A 374 12.71 20.83 -8.15
CA ILE A 374 12.46 22.23 -7.77
C ILE A 374 12.46 23.13 -9.00
N ASP A 375 13.46 23.03 -9.87
CA ASP A 375 13.55 23.81 -11.10
C ASP A 375 12.35 23.55 -12.01
N SER A 376 11.91 22.30 -12.12
CA SER A 376 10.75 21.94 -12.91
C SER A 376 9.44 22.50 -12.33
N ALA A 377 9.31 22.58 -11.00
CA ALA A 377 8.16 23.18 -10.32
C ALA A 377 8.16 24.70 -10.49
N LEU A 378 9.31 25.35 -10.28
CA LEU A 378 9.48 26.80 -10.45
C LEU A 378 9.26 27.25 -11.90
N ALA A 379 9.60 26.42 -12.89
CA ALA A 379 9.27 26.69 -14.28
C ALA A 379 7.75 26.67 -14.58
N GLY A 380 6.96 26.04 -13.71
CA GLY A 380 5.49 25.94 -13.77
C GLY A 380 4.76 26.98 -12.93
N THR A 381 5.49 27.79 -12.15
CA THR A 381 4.96 28.81 -11.22
C THR A 381 4.00 29.76 -11.92
N ASP A 382 2.89 30.05 -11.24
CA ASP A 382 2.01 31.16 -11.58
C ASP A 382 2.64 32.51 -11.20
N PRO A 383 2.88 33.42 -12.15
CA PRO A 383 3.34 34.76 -11.81
C PRO A 383 2.25 35.61 -11.13
N HIS A 384 0.98 35.20 -11.21
CA HIS A 384 -0.16 35.89 -10.58
C HIS A 384 -0.69 35.12 -9.35
N GLY A 385 0.10 34.19 -8.83
CA GLY A 385 -0.20 33.49 -7.59
C GLY A 385 -0.02 34.37 -6.35
N PRO A 386 -0.35 33.82 -5.16
CA PRO A 386 -0.29 34.57 -3.90
C PRO A 386 1.13 35.00 -3.51
N LEU A 387 2.14 34.18 -3.79
CA LEU A 387 3.51 34.41 -3.33
C LEU A 387 4.38 35.14 -4.36
N GLY A 388 5.21 36.06 -3.88
CA GLY A 388 6.31 36.67 -4.61
C GLY A 388 7.55 35.77 -4.68
N ALA A 389 8.53 36.19 -5.50
CA ALA A 389 9.77 35.43 -5.70
C ALA A 389 10.62 35.27 -4.43
N ASP A 390 10.64 36.30 -3.56
CA ASP A 390 11.39 36.27 -2.30
C ASP A 390 10.77 35.34 -1.26
N GLU A 391 9.44 35.31 -1.16
CA GLU A 391 8.71 34.40 -0.27
C GLU A 391 8.91 32.95 -0.70
N LEU A 392 8.78 32.67 -2.01
CA LEU A 392 9.09 31.34 -2.56
C LEU A 392 10.53 30.91 -2.26
N ARG A 393 11.49 31.83 -2.30
CA ARG A 393 12.89 31.55 -1.95
C ARG A 393 13.06 31.26 -0.46
N LYS A 394 12.37 31.97 0.43
CA LYS A 394 12.39 31.69 1.88
C LYS A 394 11.78 30.32 2.19
N LEU A 395 10.61 30.04 1.62
CA LEU A 395 9.91 28.76 1.78
C LEU A 395 10.72 27.58 1.23
N ARG A 396 11.46 27.79 0.13
CA ARG A 396 12.42 26.81 -0.38
C ARG A 396 13.43 26.44 0.70
N GLU A 397 14.13 27.42 1.27
CA GLU A 397 15.18 27.12 2.25
C GLU A 397 14.63 26.51 3.55
N ALA A 398 13.41 26.88 3.96
CA ALA A 398 12.77 26.30 5.14
C ALA A 398 12.36 24.82 4.92
N LEU A 399 11.69 24.53 3.80
CA LEU A 399 11.15 23.20 3.53
C LEU A 399 12.19 22.24 2.94
N CYS A 400 13.01 22.72 2.00
CA CYS A 400 13.97 21.92 1.25
C CYS A 400 15.28 22.70 1.01
N PRO A 401 16.21 22.68 1.98
CA PRO A 401 17.48 23.40 1.87
C PRO A 401 18.31 22.95 0.67
N ARG A 402 19.09 23.88 0.09
CA ARG A 402 19.97 23.61 -1.06
C ARG A 402 20.96 22.47 -0.89
N ALA A 403 21.31 22.11 0.34
CA ALA A 403 22.18 20.96 0.61
C ALA A 403 21.61 19.64 0.04
N LEU A 404 20.29 19.56 -0.18
CA LEU A 404 19.63 18.39 -0.74
C LEU A 404 19.58 18.40 -2.28
N ASP A 405 19.94 19.50 -2.95
CA ASP A 405 19.86 19.68 -4.40
C ASP A 405 20.46 18.53 -5.23
N PRO A 406 21.68 18.01 -4.94
CA PRO A 406 22.29 16.93 -5.74
C PRO A 406 21.72 15.54 -5.40
N VAL A 407 20.95 15.42 -4.32
CA VAL A 407 20.44 14.15 -3.83
C VAL A 407 19.26 13.69 -4.69
N SER A 408 19.10 12.37 -4.84
CA SER A 408 17.90 11.81 -5.43
C SER A 408 16.70 11.98 -4.48
N PRO A 409 15.54 12.47 -4.95
CA PRO A 409 14.36 12.66 -4.10
C PRO A 409 13.86 11.32 -3.50
N PHE A 410 14.19 10.19 -4.13
CA PHE A 410 13.78 8.86 -3.69
C PHE A 410 14.61 8.31 -2.51
N VAL A 411 15.78 8.88 -2.25
CA VAL A 411 16.69 8.46 -1.15
C VAL A 411 16.50 9.31 0.11
N LEU A 412 15.80 10.44 0.00
CA LEU A 412 15.45 11.30 1.13
C LEU A 412 14.68 10.55 2.25
N SER A 413 14.82 11.03 3.49
CA SER A 413 14.00 10.53 4.60
C SER A 413 12.51 10.84 4.37
N GLY A 414 11.60 10.10 5.01
CA GLY A 414 10.15 10.29 4.85
C GLY A 414 9.71 11.75 5.08
N GLY A 415 10.22 12.39 6.13
CA GLY A 415 9.93 13.80 6.41
C GLY A 415 10.54 14.77 5.41
N GLN A 416 11.75 14.50 4.90
CA GLN A 416 12.34 15.29 3.81
C GLN A 416 11.54 15.17 2.51
N LYS A 417 11.10 13.95 2.16
CA LYS A 417 10.22 13.71 1.01
C LYS A 417 8.91 14.48 1.14
N ARG A 418 8.29 14.46 2.32
CA ARG A 418 7.05 15.20 2.61
C ARG A 418 7.24 16.71 2.40
N ARG A 419 8.28 17.30 3.00
CA ARG A 419 8.57 18.73 2.85
C ARG A 419 8.87 19.12 1.41
N LEU A 420 9.64 18.31 0.68
CA LEU A 420 9.85 18.50 -0.76
C LEU A 420 8.52 18.46 -1.52
N GLY A 421 7.68 17.45 -1.29
CA GLY A 421 6.36 17.34 -1.92
C GLY A 421 5.46 18.56 -1.66
N ILE A 422 5.45 19.07 -0.43
CA ILE A 422 4.72 20.28 -0.06
C ILE A 422 5.29 21.50 -0.77
N PHE A 423 6.61 21.69 -0.74
CA PHE A 423 7.26 22.80 -1.43
C PHE A 423 6.96 22.79 -2.93
N LEU A 424 6.97 21.63 -3.58
CA LEU A 424 6.67 21.52 -5.02
C LEU A 424 5.21 21.91 -5.34
N ALA A 425 4.27 21.70 -4.41
CA ALA A 425 2.89 22.17 -4.55
C ALA A 425 2.76 23.68 -4.29
N VAL A 426 3.49 24.21 -3.30
CA VAL A 426 3.60 25.65 -3.00
C VAL A 426 4.24 26.41 -4.16
N ALA A 427 5.32 25.88 -4.75
CA ALA A 427 6.06 26.48 -5.86
C ALA A 427 5.22 26.66 -7.13
N ALA A 428 4.15 25.89 -7.30
CA ALA A 428 3.19 26.11 -8.39
C ALA A 428 2.43 27.44 -8.25
N ASN A 429 2.38 28.00 -7.03
CA ASN A 429 1.83 29.31 -6.67
C ASN A 429 0.37 29.50 -7.12
N ARG A 430 -0.52 28.58 -6.73
CA ARG A 430 -1.92 28.58 -7.18
C ARG A 430 -2.85 29.29 -6.20
N ARG A 431 -4.05 29.68 -6.65
CA ARG A 431 -5.04 30.30 -5.74
C ARG A 431 -5.55 29.31 -4.67
N LEU A 432 -5.50 28.02 -4.98
CA LEU A 432 -5.91 26.93 -4.08
C LEU A 432 -4.77 25.91 -3.92
N LEU A 433 -4.25 25.76 -2.70
CA LEU A 433 -3.26 24.76 -2.31
C LEU A 433 -3.96 23.61 -1.58
N LEU A 434 -3.86 22.42 -2.13
CA LEU A 434 -4.46 21.21 -1.56
C LEU A 434 -3.37 20.31 -0.98
N LEU A 435 -3.59 19.75 0.20
CA LEU A 435 -2.61 18.89 0.87
C LEU A 435 -3.31 17.63 1.41
N ASP A 436 -2.90 16.46 0.93
CA ASP A 436 -3.43 15.19 1.44
C ASP A 436 -2.53 14.68 2.60
N GLU A 437 -3.04 14.78 3.83
CA GLU A 437 -2.37 14.41 5.09
C GLU A 437 -0.94 14.98 5.24
N PRO A 438 -0.74 16.31 5.17
CA PRO A 438 0.58 16.93 5.07
C PRO A 438 1.50 16.68 6.27
N LEU A 439 0.94 16.32 7.42
CA LEU A 439 1.66 16.23 8.69
C LEU A 439 1.97 14.78 9.09
N ALA A 440 1.54 13.81 8.29
CA ALA A 440 1.85 12.41 8.52
C ALA A 440 3.37 12.16 8.38
N HIS A 441 3.93 11.36 9.29
CA HIS A 441 5.33 10.96 9.33
C HIS A 441 6.34 12.12 9.53
N LEU A 442 5.89 13.22 10.14
CA LEU A 442 6.75 14.32 10.57
C LEU A 442 6.95 14.28 12.08
N ASP A 443 8.18 14.59 12.51
CA ASP A 443 8.44 14.94 13.89
C ASP A 443 7.88 16.35 14.20
N SER A 444 7.83 16.70 15.49
CA SER A 444 7.26 17.97 15.93
C SER A 444 7.99 19.19 15.36
N PRO A 445 9.34 19.23 15.28
CA PRO A 445 10.05 20.33 14.62
C PRO A 445 9.69 20.47 13.14
N SER A 446 9.67 19.39 12.36
CA SER A 446 9.34 19.45 10.93
C SER A 446 7.88 19.83 10.70
N SER A 447 6.97 19.41 11.58
CA SER A 447 5.57 19.78 11.52
C SER A 447 5.37 21.30 11.66
N ARG A 448 6.11 21.95 12.57
CA ARG A 448 6.06 23.41 12.73
C ARG A 448 6.52 24.13 11.47
N ILE A 449 7.64 23.71 10.87
CA ILE A 449 8.15 24.28 9.61
C ILE A 449 7.09 24.22 8.51
N VAL A 450 6.37 23.09 8.39
CA VAL A 450 5.29 22.95 7.41
C VAL A 450 4.13 23.90 7.73
N LEU A 451 3.69 23.96 8.98
CA LEU A 451 2.57 24.81 9.39
C LEU A 451 2.87 26.30 9.19
N ASP A 452 4.08 26.74 9.51
CA ASP A 452 4.53 28.12 9.29
C ASP A 452 4.50 28.46 7.80
N ALA A 453 4.92 27.54 6.93
CA ALA A 453 4.85 27.71 5.48
C ALA A 453 3.40 27.79 4.95
N LEU A 454 2.48 27.00 5.51
CA LEU A 454 1.06 27.06 5.14
C LEU A 454 0.41 28.37 5.62
N ALA A 455 0.79 28.85 6.80
CA ALA A 455 0.35 30.14 7.32
C ALA A 455 0.86 31.30 6.45
N GLU A 456 2.12 31.26 6.01
CA GLU A 456 2.69 32.26 5.08
C GLU A 456 1.94 32.24 3.73
N TYR A 457 1.64 31.05 3.20
CA TYR A 457 0.85 30.89 1.97
C TYR A 457 -0.56 31.49 2.08
N ALA A 458 -1.23 31.22 3.20
CA ALA A 458 -2.58 31.73 3.47
C ALA A 458 -2.58 33.26 3.67
N GLY A 459 -1.62 33.78 4.43
CA GLY A 459 -1.45 35.22 4.67
C GLY A 459 -1.14 36.02 3.41
N ALA A 460 -0.55 35.40 2.39
CA ALA A 460 -0.34 35.99 1.07
C ALA A 460 -1.60 35.96 0.16
N GLY A 461 -2.75 35.54 0.68
CA GLY A 461 -4.04 35.49 -0.04
C GLY A 461 -4.31 34.15 -0.75
N GLY A 462 -3.45 33.14 -0.55
CA GLY A 462 -3.70 31.78 -1.01
C GLY A 462 -4.72 31.06 -0.13
N THR A 463 -5.53 30.17 -0.69
CA THR A 463 -6.44 29.34 0.12
C THR A 463 -5.84 27.96 0.30
N VAL A 464 -5.82 27.43 1.53
CA VAL A 464 -5.19 26.15 1.86
C VAL A 464 -6.27 25.18 2.30
N VAL A 465 -6.32 23.99 1.69
CA VAL A 465 -7.17 22.88 2.15
C VAL A 465 -6.28 21.70 2.47
N PHE A 466 -6.33 21.19 3.69
CA PHE A 466 -5.61 19.98 4.06
C PHE A 466 -6.54 18.91 4.61
N THR A 467 -6.23 17.64 4.34
CA THR A 467 -6.93 16.52 4.97
C THR A 467 -6.22 16.08 6.23
N CYS A 468 -6.99 15.68 7.23
CA CYS A 468 -6.49 15.00 8.41
C CYS A 468 -7.56 14.07 8.97
N HIS A 469 -7.17 13.18 9.89
CA HIS A 469 -8.11 12.40 10.70
C HIS A 469 -8.17 12.89 12.15
N ASP A 470 -7.19 13.70 12.57
CA ASP A 470 -7.13 14.26 13.92
C ASP A 470 -7.92 15.58 14.04
N ARG A 471 -9.03 15.54 14.77
CA ARG A 471 -9.86 16.72 15.06
C ARG A 471 -9.15 17.76 15.91
N ARG A 472 -8.20 17.37 16.77
CA ARG A 472 -7.44 18.31 17.61
C ARG A 472 -6.45 19.10 16.76
N ALA A 473 -5.73 18.42 15.88
CA ALA A 473 -4.91 19.05 14.85
C ALA A 473 -5.70 20.07 14.04
N ALA A 474 -6.89 19.69 13.56
CA ALA A 474 -7.77 20.61 12.83
C ALA A 474 -8.14 21.85 13.65
N ARG A 475 -8.56 21.70 14.91
CA ARG A 475 -8.89 22.82 15.82
C ARG A 475 -7.72 23.77 16.07
N THR A 476 -6.50 23.25 16.03
CA THR A 476 -5.30 24.02 16.39
C THR A 476 -4.76 24.81 15.20
N TRP A 477 -4.92 24.29 13.99
CA TRP A 477 -4.17 24.76 12.81
C TRP A 477 -5.02 25.31 11.68
N ALA A 478 -6.33 25.03 11.67
CA ALA A 478 -7.23 25.52 10.64
C ALA A 478 -8.05 26.69 11.16
N ASP A 479 -8.51 27.55 10.24
CA ASP A 479 -9.48 28.60 10.54
C ASP A 479 -10.91 28.03 10.48
N ARG A 480 -11.14 27.12 9.52
CA ARG A 480 -12.39 26.37 9.35
C ARG A 480 -12.14 24.89 9.18
N ALA A 481 -13.16 24.09 9.45
CA ALA A 481 -13.10 22.65 9.23
C ALA A 481 -14.43 22.09 8.74
N SER A 482 -14.34 20.99 7.99
CA SER A 482 -15.49 20.21 7.54
C SER A 482 -15.28 18.74 7.88
N ILE A 483 -16.25 18.12 8.54
CA ILE A 483 -16.23 16.69 8.87
C ILE A 483 -16.88 15.93 7.72
N VAL A 484 -16.08 15.10 7.04
CA VAL A 484 -16.52 14.21 5.97
C VAL A 484 -16.80 12.83 6.55
N ALA A 485 -18.02 12.34 6.39
CA ALA A 485 -18.46 11.01 6.80
C ALA A 485 -19.37 10.41 5.73
N GLU A 486 -19.13 9.14 5.37
CA GLU A 486 -19.96 8.39 4.40
C GLU A 486 -20.20 9.15 3.08
N GLY A 487 -19.19 9.84 2.58
CA GLY A 487 -19.28 10.60 1.33
C GLY A 487 -20.10 11.90 1.41
N LYS A 488 -20.41 12.39 2.61
CA LYS A 488 -21.10 13.66 2.88
C LYS A 488 -20.28 14.56 3.79
N VAL A 489 -20.49 15.87 3.69
CA VAL A 489 -20.02 16.81 4.70
C VAL A 489 -21.07 16.84 5.81
N ALA A 490 -20.79 16.14 6.89
CA ALA A 490 -21.70 15.99 8.03
C ALA A 490 -21.75 17.24 8.92
N TRP A 491 -20.68 18.04 8.90
CA TRP A 491 -20.58 19.29 9.64
C TRP A 491 -19.55 20.21 8.96
N SER A 492 -19.77 21.52 8.99
CA SER A 492 -18.82 22.52 8.51
C SER A 492 -18.96 23.80 9.34
N GLY A 493 -17.85 24.42 9.73
CA GLY A 493 -17.85 25.61 10.59
C GLY A 493 -16.47 26.09 10.97
N PRO A 494 -16.37 27.09 11.88
CA PRO A 494 -15.11 27.53 12.47
C PRO A 494 -14.37 26.37 13.14
N ALA A 495 -13.05 26.29 12.96
CA ALA A 495 -12.28 25.14 13.44
C ALA A 495 -12.35 24.97 14.98
N ALA A 496 -12.48 26.07 15.74
CA ALA A 496 -12.65 26.03 17.19
C ALA A 496 -13.90 25.24 17.63
N ASP A 497 -14.94 25.24 16.81
CA ASP A 497 -16.25 24.63 17.10
C ASP A 497 -16.36 23.18 16.59
N VAL A 498 -15.29 22.63 15.98
CA VAL A 498 -15.27 21.25 15.50
C VAL A 498 -15.75 20.34 16.62
N PRO A 499 -16.85 19.59 16.46
CA PRO A 499 -17.39 18.78 17.54
C PRO A 499 -16.34 17.76 17.98
N ALA A 500 -16.24 17.55 19.30
CA ALA A 500 -15.42 16.46 19.82
C ALA A 500 -15.89 15.15 19.17
N SER A 501 -14.98 14.18 18.99
CA SER A 501 -15.43 12.84 18.60
C SER A 501 -16.56 12.46 19.54
N PRO A 502 -17.76 12.09 19.04
CA PRO A 502 -18.79 11.61 19.93
C PRO A 502 -18.18 10.48 20.77
N GLU A 503 -18.12 10.67 22.09
CA GLU A 503 -17.80 9.56 23.01
C GLU A 503 -18.88 8.47 22.99
N SER A 504 -19.93 8.63 22.18
CA SER A 504 -20.88 7.59 21.80
C SER A 504 -20.39 6.90 20.51
N SER A 505 -19.87 5.67 20.56
CA SER A 505 -20.58 4.52 21.09
C SER A 505 -19.66 3.51 21.80
N ARG A 506 -19.86 3.34 23.11
CA ARG A 506 -19.65 2.04 23.79
C ARG A 506 -20.53 0.91 23.21
N ARG A 507 -21.36 1.18 22.19
CA ARG A 507 -22.05 0.13 21.43
C ARG A 507 -21.07 -0.49 20.45
N ASP A 508 -20.46 -1.58 20.88
CA ASP A 508 -20.51 -2.85 20.17
C ASP A 508 -20.61 -2.77 18.63
N ARG A 509 -19.57 -2.25 17.98
CA ARG A 509 -18.89 -3.11 17.00
C ARG A 509 -17.70 -3.75 17.71
N ALA A 510 -18.01 -4.45 18.80
CA ALA A 510 -17.16 -5.52 19.25
C ALA A 510 -16.99 -6.42 18.02
N LEU A 511 -15.75 -6.59 17.57
CA LEU A 511 -15.38 -7.88 17.00
C LEU A 511 -15.99 -8.92 17.95
N PRO A 512 -16.74 -9.92 17.46
CA PRO A 512 -17.37 -10.90 18.34
C PRO A 512 -16.35 -11.36 19.35
N ALA A 513 -16.65 -11.14 20.63
CA ALA A 513 -15.69 -11.32 21.71
C ALA A 513 -14.99 -12.67 21.57
N ALA A 514 -13.65 -12.66 21.54
CA ALA A 514 -12.79 -13.84 21.48
C ALA A 514 -12.89 -14.76 22.75
N GLY A 515 -14.02 -14.71 23.46
CA GLY A 515 -14.26 -15.39 24.73
C GLY A 515 -15.08 -16.67 24.63
N ALA A 516 -15.68 -16.98 23.48
CA ALA A 516 -16.24 -18.31 23.27
C ALA A 516 -15.19 -19.17 22.57
N ARG A 517 -14.37 -19.89 23.35
CA ARG A 517 -13.91 -21.21 22.93
C ARG A 517 -15.15 -22.09 22.84
N THR A 518 -16.04 -21.84 21.87
CA THR A 518 -16.82 -22.93 21.32
C THR A 518 -15.78 -23.93 20.87
N SER A 519 -15.79 -25.12 21.46
CA SER A 519 -15.20 -26.29 20.85
C SER A 519 -15.53 -26.20 19.36
N LEU A 520 -14.53 -25.85 18.56
CA LEU A 520 -14.61 -25.91 17.10
C LEU A 520 -14.57 -27.40 16.74
N ASP A 521 -15.59 -28.14 17.21
CA ASP A 521 -16.04 -29.32 16.53
C ASP A 521 -16.54 -28.81 15.18
N GLU A 522 -15.69 -29.02 14.18
CA GLU A 522 -15.89 -28.71 12.78
C GLU A 522 -16.02 -27.21 12.45
N SER A 523 -14.88 -26.51 12.38
CA SER A 523 -14.80 -25.33 11.51
C SER A 523 -15.28 -25.72 10.11
N PRO A 524 -16.02 -24.87 9.37
CA PRO A 524 -16.38 -25.11 7.97
C PRO A 524 -15.16 -25.35 7.06
N TRP A 525 -13.96 -25.08 7.59
CA TRP A 525 -12.67 -25.26 6.94
C TRP A 525 -11.90 -26.49 7.43
N THR A 526 -12.34 -27.18 8.49
CA THR A 526 -11.60 -28.32 9.10
C THR A 526 -12.26 -29.70 8.95
N SER A 527 -13.44 -29.82 8.34
CA SER A 527 -13.91 -31.12 7.84
C SER A 527 -14.57 -30.98 6.47
N GLY A 528 -14.11 -31.76 5.49
CA GLY A 528 -14.84 -32.03 4.24
C GLY A 528 -14.95 -30.96 3.16
N SER A 529 -14.65 -29.67 3.39
CA SER A 529 -14.86 -28.62 2.37
C SER A 529 -13.69 -28.39 1.40
N ALA A 530 -12.54 -29.04 1.64
CA ALA A 530 -11.45 -29.17 0.66
C ALA A 530 -11.85 -29.95 -0.61
N ALA A 531 -13.05 -30.55 -0.68
CA ALA A 531 -13.42 -31.48 -1.74
C ALA A 531 -14.57 -31.06 -2.69
N ARG A 532 -15.23 -29.90 -2.52
CA ARG A 532 -16.41 -29.55 -3.36
C ARG A 532 -16.57 -28.13 -3.90
N ARG A 533 -15.55 -27.26 -3.84
CA ARG A 533 -15.43 -26.27 -4.94
C ARG A 533 -14.95 -27.06 -6.14
N ARG A 534 -15.85 -27.26 -7.12
CA ARG A 534 -15.61 -27.96 -8.39
C ARG A 534 -14.17 -27.74 -8.86
N ALA A 535 -13.25 -28.64 -8.51
CA ALA A 535 -11.90 -28.54 -9.02
C ALA A 535 -12.03 -28.70 -10.53
N GLY A 536 -11.68 -27.63 -11.24
CA GLY A 536 -11.61 -27.60 -12.70
C GLY A 536 -10.62 -28.64 -13.20
N LEU A 537 -10.42 -28.68 -14.51
CA LEU A 537 -9.31 -29.45 -15.06
C LEU A 537 -7.99 -28.92 -14.48
N ASN A 538 -6.96 -29.75 -14.47
CA ASN A 538 -5.61 -29.31 -14.19
C ASN A 538 -5.26 -28.15 -15.14
N ALA A 539 -4.69 -27.06 -14.61
CA ALA A 539 -4.34 -25.88 -15.38
C ALA A 539 -3.46 -26.20 -16.61
N ILE A 540 -2.51 -27.13 -16.47
CA ILE A 540 -1.65 -27.58 -17.59
C ILE A 540 -2.48 -28.28 -18.66
N THR A 541 -3.48 -29.07 -18.28
CA THR A 541 -4.36 -29.76 -19.22
C THR A 541 -5.20 -28.76 -20.02
N ILE A 542 -5.68 -27.69 -19.39
CA ILE A 542 -6.41 -26.62 -20.09
C ILE A 542 -5.50 -25.93 -21.11
N VAL A 543 -4.28 -25.54 -20.71
CA VAL A 543 -3.32 -24.90 -21.61
C VAL A 543 -2.95 -25.82 -22.77
N ALA A 544 -2.65 -27.09 -22.49
CA ALA A 544 -2.33 -28.08 -23.53
C ALA A 544 -3.51 -28.29 -24.49
N ALA A 545 -4.74 -28.37 -23.99
CA ALA A 545 -5.94 -28.50 -24.81
C ALA A 545 -6.13 -27.29 -25.75
N VAL A 546 -6.00 -26.06 -25.22
CA VAL A 546 -6.09 -24.83 -26.01
C VAL A 546 -4.98 -24.76 -27.05
N MET A 547 -3.75 -25.11 -26.67
CA MET A 547 -2.61 -25.13 -27.60
C MET A 547 -2.79 -26.17 -28.70
N LEU A 548 -3.30 -27.37 -28.41
CA LEU A 548 -3.57 -28.39 -29.42
C LEU A 548 -4.64 -27.93 -30.40
N VAL A 549 -5.74 -27.33 -29.91
CA VAL A 549 -6.79 -26.76 -30.78
C VAL A 549 -6.23 -25.63 -31.64
N LEU A 550 -5.40 -24.76 -31.05
CA LEU A 550 -4.75 -23.67 -31.78
C LEU A 550 -3.86 -24.22 -32.90
N VAL A 551 -2.95 -25.16 -32.60
CA VAL A 551 -2.04 -25.75 -33.60
C VAL A 551 -2.81 -26.53 -34.67
N ALA A 552 -3.89 -27.24 -34.32
CA ALA A 552 -4.78 -27.85 -35.33
C ALA A 552 -5.37 -26.79 -36.27
N GLY A 553 -5.85 -25.66 -35.73
CA GLY A 553 -6.33 -24.53 -36.53
C GLY A 553 -5.25 -23.94 -37.44
N LEU A 554 -4.00 -23.90 -36.98
CA LEU A 554 -2.84 -23.47 -37.78
C LEU A 554 -2.53 -24.43 -38.93
N LEU A 555 -2.61 -25.74 -38.70
CA LEU A 555 -2.25 -26.76 -39.69
C LEU A 555 -3.34 -26.98 -40.75
N TYR A 556 -4.61 -26.79 -40.40
CA TYR A 556 -5.75 -27.03 -41.31
C TYR A 556 -5.94 -25.92 -42.37
N GLY A 557 -5.23 -24.79 -42.24
CA GLY A 557 -4.98 -23.85 -43.34
C GLY A 557 -6.16 -23.08 -43.95
N GLY A 558 -7.39 -23.26 -43.45
CA GLY A 558 -8.58 -22.56 -43.98
C GLY A 558 -9.03 -21.38 -43.11
N ASP A 559 -9.23 -20.21 -43.72
CA ASP A 559 -9.71 -18.99 -43.04
C ASP A 559 -11.03 -19.23 -42.28
N ALA A 560 -11.92 -20.07 -42.83
CA ALA A 560 -13.18 -20.43 -42.19
C ALA A 560 -12.99 -21.20 -40.87
N VAL A 561 -11.99 -22.07 -40.78
CA VAL A 561 -11.72 -22.88 -39.58
C VAL A 561 -11.04 -22.05 -38.50
N LEU A 562 -10.10 -21.18 -38.89
CA LEU A 562 -9.52 -20.19 -37.98
C LEU A 562 -10.60 -19.26 -37.43
N ALA A 563 -11.51 -18.76 -38.27
CA ALA A 563 -12.63 -17.93 -37.84
C ALA A 563 -13.55 -18.66 -36.85
N LEU A 564 -13.89 -19.92 -37.11
CA LEU A 564 -14.73 -20.71 -36.19
C LEU A 564 -14.02 -20.96 -34.85
N THR A 565 -12.71 -21.21 -34.87
CA THR A 565 -11.88 -21.41 -33.66
C THR A 565 -11.84 -20.14 -32.81
N VAL A 566 -11.65 -18.97 -33.45
CA VAL A 566 -11.72 -17.67 -32.79
C VAL A 566 -13.08 -17.47 -32.10
N VAL A 567 -14.18 -17.70 -32.83
CA VAL A 567 -15.54 -17.54 -32.28
C VAL A 567 -15.76 -18.46 -31.09
N ALA A 568 -15.33 -19.72 -31.17
CA ALA A 568 -15.44 -20.68 -30.08
C ALA A 568 -14.66 -20.23 -28.83
N PHE A 569 -13.41 -19.79 -28.98
CA PHE A 569 -12.61 -19.30 -27.85
C PHE A 569 -13.20 -18.05 -27.20
N LEU A 570 -13.61 -17.06 -28.00
CA LEU A 570 -14.20 -15.83 -27.47
C LEU A 570 -15.54 -16.10 -26.77
N ALA A 571 -16.39 -16.97 -27.33
CA ALA A 571 -17.66 -17.37 -26.73
C ALA A 571 -17.45 -18.11 -25.41
N LEU A 572 -16.53 -19.07 -25.37
CA LEU A 572 -16.19 -19.80 -24.14
C LEU A 572 -15.60 -18.87 -23.08
N ALA A 573 -14.74 -17.92 -23.46
CA ALA A 573 -14.16 -16.96 -22.53
C ALA A 573 -15.24 -16.06 -21.91
N ALA A 574 -16.22 -15.62 -22.71
CA ALA A 574 -17.37 -14.84 -22.25
C ALA A 574 -18.29 -15.61 -21.30
N ILE A 575 -18.37 -16.93 -21.42
CA ILE A 575 -19.14 -17.79 -20.50
C ILE A 575 -18.33 -18.06 -19.22
N ALA A 576 -17.02 -18.23 -19.34
CA ALA A 576 -16.13 -18.56 -18.23
C ALA A 576 -15.94 -17.36 -17.27
N GLU A 577 -15.80 -16.16 -17.81
CA GLU A 577 -15.64 -14.95 -17.02
C GLU A 577 -17.00 -14.41 -16.55
N ARG A 578 -17.11 -14.13 -15.25
CA ARG A 578 -18.38 -13.68 -14.64
C ARG A 578 -18.67 -12.20 -14.88
N ASP A 579 -17.66 -11.40 -15.25
CA ASP A 579 -17.80 -9.96 -15.50
C ASP A 579 -17.86 -9.67 -17.00
N VAL A 580 -19.09 -9.49 -17.48
CA VAL A 580 -19.40 -9.23 -18.90
C VAL A 580 -18.65 -8.00 -19.44
N ARG A 581 -18.41 -6.98 -18.63
CA ARG A 581 -17.71 -5.76 -19.09
C ARG A 581 -16.22 -6.00 -19.28
N ALA A 582 -15.60 -6.74 -18.36
CA ALA A 582 -14.20 -7.12 -18.47
C ALA A 582 -13.96 -7.99 -19.72
N THR A 583 -14.85 -8.95 -19.97
CA THR A 583 -14.73 -9.82 -21.14
C THR A 583 -14.96 -9.06 -22.44
N ALA A 584 -15.98 -8.20 -22.52
CA ALA A 584 -16.25 -7.40 -23.71
C ALA A 584 -15.04 -6.53 -24.11
N GLY A 585 -14.36 -5.92 -23.14
CA GLY A 585 -13.14 -5.15 -23.38
C GLY A 585 -11.99 -5.98 -23.93
N LYS A 586 -11.75 -7.17 -23.37
CA LYS A 586 -10.71 -8.10 -23.86
C LYS A 586 -11.03 -8.61 -25.27
N VAL A 587 -12.28 -8.99 -25.53
CA VAL A 587 -12.75 -9.45 -26.84
C VAL A 587 -12.52 -8.36 -27.90
N LEU A 588 -12.92 -7.11 -27.61
CA LEU A 588 -12.69 -5.99 -28.52
C LEU A 588 -11.20 -5.79 -28.82
N LEU A 589 -10.34 -5.84 -27.80
CA LEU A 589 -8.89 -5.70 -27.97
C LEU A 589 -8.32 -6.82 -28.86
N VAL A 590 -8.72 -8.07 -28.64
CA VAL A 590 -8.27 -9.22 -29.45
C VAL A 590 -8.68 -9.05 -30.92
N LEU A 591 -9.92 -8.63 -31.18
CA LEU A 591 -10.40 -8.36 -32.54
C LEU A 591 -9.63 -7.21 -33.21
N LEU A 592 -9.34 -6.12 -32.47
CA LEU A 592 -8.56 -4.99 -32.98
C LEU A 592 -7.12 -5.38 -33.31
N ILE A 593 -6.48 -6.21 -32.47
CA ILE A 593 -5.15 -6.77 -32.75
C ILE A 593 -5.19 -7.61 -34.03
N GLY A 594 -6.20 -8.45 -34.17
CA GLY A 594 -6.47 -9.22 -35.39
C GLY A 594 -6.52 -8.38 -36.64
N VAL A 595 -7.35 -7.32 -36.63
CA VAL A 595 -7.46 -6.38 -37.74
C VAL A 595 -6.12 -5.70 -38.01
N PHE A 596 -5.45 -5.20 -36.99
CA PHE A 596 -4.17 -4.49 -37.14
C PHE A 596 -3.09 -5.37 -37.79
N PHE A 597 -2.91 -6.60 -37.31
CA PHE A 597 -1.92 -7.49 -37.89
C PHE A 597 -2.36 -8.06 -39.24
N GLY A 598 -3.65 -8.22 -39.49
CA GLY A 598 -4.14 -8.55 -40.83
C GLY A 598 -3.84 -7.45 -41.85
N LEU A 599 -3.98 -6.17 -41.46
CA LEU A 599 -3.56 -5.04 -42.29
C LEU A 599 -2.03 -5.02 -42.51
N LEU A 600 -1.24 -5.38 -41.50
CA LEU A 600 0.22 -5.50 -41.64
C LEU A 600 0.62 -6.61 -42.62
N GLY A 601 -0.01 -7.79 -42.51
CA GLY A 601 0.22 -8.91 -43.42
C GLY A 601 -0.21 -8.60 -44.86
N TRP A 602 -1.35 -7.92 -45.02
CA TRP A 602 -1.79 -7.41 -46.33
C TRP A 602 -0.74 -6.48 -46.94
N ARG A 603 -0.23 -5.54 -46.12
CA ARG A 603 0.77 -4.56 -46.56
C ARG A 603 2.10 -5.22 -46.95
N SER A 604 2.58 -6.22 -46.20
CA SER A 604 3.85 -6.89 -46.50
C SER A 604 3.81 -7.63 -47.83
N GLU A 605 2.72 -8.34 -48.12
CA GLU A 605 2.57 -9.12 -49.35
C GLU A 605 2.40 -8.20 -50.57
N PHE A 606 1.68 -7.09 -50.42
CA PHE A 606 1.50 -6.09 -51.48
C PHE A 606 2.83 -5.43 -51.88
N TYR A 607 3.70 -5.09 -50.91
CA TYR A 607 5.04 -4.58 -51.22
C TYR A 607 5.97 -5.64 -51.84
N GLY A 608 5.68 -6.93 -51.67
CA GLY A 608 6.39 -8.04 -52.30
C GLY A 608 6.05 -8.27 -53.77
N GLY A 609 5.12 -7.51 -54.35
CA GLY A 609 4.68 -7.66 -55.74
C GLY A 609 3.59 -8.71 -55.97
N GLY A 610 2.90 -9.16 -54.90
CA GLY A 610 1.77 -10.07 -54.99
C GLY A 610 0.52 -9.43 -55.61
N ASP A 611 -0.37 -10.27 -56.17
CA ASP A 611 -1.69 -9.83 -56.65
C ASP A 611 -2.54 -9.31 -55.48
N ALA A 612 -3.41 -8.32 -55.74
CA ALA A 612 -4.25 -7.69 -54.73
C ALA A 612 -5.17 -8.71 -54.02
N ALA A 613 -5.70 -9.69 -54.75
CA ALA A 613 -6.53 -10.75 -54.18
C ALA A 613 -5.74 -11.67 -53.24
N GLU A 614 -4.49 -11.99 -53.60
CA GLU A 614 -3.61 -12.82 -52.77
C GLU A 614 -3.15 -12.08 -51.52
N ALA A 615 -2.80 -10.80 -51.67
CA ALA A 615 -2.41 -9.95 -50.55
C ALA A 615 -3.57 -9.77 -49.54
N VAL A 616 -4.82 -9.67 -50.01
CA VAL A 616 -6.01 -9.62 -49.14
C VAL A 616 -6.22 -10.96 -48.41
N ARG A 617 -6.12 -12.09 -49.11
CA ARG A 617 -6.19 -13.43 -48.48
C ARG A 617 -5.13 -13.60 -47.40
N HIS A 618 -3.88 -13.25 -47.71
CA HIS A 618 -2.77 -13.31 -46.76
C HIS A 618 -3.03 -12.44 -45.52
N GLY A 619 -3.54 -11.21 -45.72
CA GLY A 619 -3.91 -10.32 -44.63
C GLY A 619 -5.02 -10.90 -43.75
N ILE A 620 -6.08 -11.45 -44.33
CA ILE A 620 -7.16 -12.10 -43.59
C ILE A 620 -6.61 -13.28 -42.77
N HIS A 621 -5.81 -14.13 -43.40
CA HIS A 621 -5.21 -15.29 -42.76
C HIS A 621 -4.33 -14.90 -41.56
N HIS A 622 -3.40 -13.96 -41.75
CA HIS A 622 -2.49 -13.48 -40.71
C HIS A 622 -3.24 -12.80 -39.55
N GLY A 623 -4.29 -12.03 -39.87
CA GLY A 623 -5.16 -11.43 -38.87
C GLY A 623 -5.92 -12.46 -38.05
N LEU A 624 -6.54 -13.45 -38.72
CA LEU A 624 -7.27 -14.55 -38.05
C LEU A 624 -6.36 -15.40 -37.18
N LEU A 625 -5.14 -15.69 -37.65
CA LEU A 625 -4.10 -16.43 -36.93
C LEU A 625 -3.79 -15.78 -35.58
N LEU A 626 -3.41 -14.50 -35.60
CA LEU A 626 -3.09 -13.78 -34.37
C LEU A 626 -4.32 -13.60 -33.48
N THR A 627 -5.49 -13.35 -34.07
CA THR A 627 -6.76 -13.31 -33.31
C THR A 627 -7.01 -14.63 -32.58
N ALA A 628 -6.76 -15.78 -33.21
CA ALA A 628 -6.94 -17.10 -32.60
C ALA A 628 -5.97 -17.34 -31.44
N VAL A 629 -4.69 -16.98 -31.61
CA VAL A 629 -3.66 -17.06 -30.55
C VAL A 629 -4.06 -16.21 -29.34
N PHE A 630 -4.44 -14.95 -29.58
CA PHE A 630 -4.85 -14.04 -28.51
C PHE A 630 -6.18 -14.44 -27.88
N ALA A 631 -7.16 -14.93 -28.65
CA ALA A 631 -8.43 -15.44 -28.13
C ALA A 631 -8.23 -16.67 -27.23
N GLY A 632 -7.37 -17.60 -27.63
CA GLY A 632 -7.00 -18.75 -26.80
C GLY A 632 -6.31 -18.33 -25.50
N THR A 633 -5.43 -17.32 -25.57
CA THR A 633 -4.78 -16.73 -24.38
C THR A 633 -5.80 -16.09 -23.44
N VAL A 634 -6.79 -15.36 -23.98
CA VAL A 634 -7.88 -14.78 -23.19
C VAL A 634 -8.74 -15.86 -22.55
N LEU A 635 -9.08 -16.93 -23.28
CA LEU A 635 -9.82 -18.07 -22.73
C LEU A 635 -9.08 -18.73 -21.57
N VAL A 636 -7.79 -18.99 -21.73
CA VAL A 636 -6.94 -19.53 -20.65
C VAL A 636 -7.00 -18.59 -19.44
N SER A 637 -6.76 -17.28 -19.63
CA SER A 637 -6.82 -16.31 -18.54
C SER A 637 -8.20 -16.16 -17.88
N ALA A 638 -9.29 -16.45 -18.60
CA ALA A 638 -10.65 -16.39 -18.07
C ALA A 638 -11.02 -17.65 -17.27
N CYS A 639 -10.51 -18.81 -17.69
CA CYS A 639 -10.83 -20.11 -17.10
C CYS A 639 -9.96 -20.47 -15.89
N MET A 640 -8.76 -19.89 -15.79
CA MET A 640 -7.78 -20.25 -14.75
C MET A 640 -7.01 -19.01 -14.31
N ARG A 641 -6.65 -19.00 -13.02
CA ARG A 641 -5.79 -17.94 -12.47
C ARG A 641 -4.33 -18.29 -12.70
N VAL A 642 -3.51 -17.24 -12.77
CA VAL A 642 -2.09 -17.37 -13.08
C VAL A 642 -1.34 -18.16 -11.99
N GLU A 643 -1.73 -18.02 -10.72
CA GLU A 643 -1.12 -18.76 -9.61
C GLU A 643 -1.42 -20.26 -9.68
N GLU A 644 -2.62 -20.64 -10.15
CA GLU A 644 -2.99 -22.05 -10.31
C GLU A 644 -2.15 -22.72 -11.39
N LEU A 645 -1.83 -22.00 -12.47
CA LEU A 645 -0.88 -22.46 -13.48
C LEU A 645 0.49 -22.70 -12.87
N PHE A 646 1.01 -21.72 -12.12
CA PHE A 646 2.34 -21.81 -11.55
C PHE A 646 2.43 -22.93 -10.50
N ASP A 647 1.42 -23.08 -9.64
CA ASP A 647 1.36 -24.20 -8.70
C ASP A 647 1.33 -25.54 -9.43
N ALA A 648 0.51 -25.67 -10.49
CA ALA A 648 0.48 -26.88 -11.30
C ALA A 648 1.83 -27.15 -12.00
N MET A 649 2.52 -26.13 -12.52
CA MET A 649 3.86 -26.26 -13.12
C MET A 649 4.89 -26.77 -12.12
N VAL A 650 4.91 -26.23 -10.90
CA VAL A 650 5.83 -26.71 -9.86
C VAL A 650 5.50 -28.15 -9.47
N GLN A 651 4.21 -28.48 -9.28
CA GLN A 651 3.78 -29.80 -8.83
C GLN A 651 3.95 -30.89 -9.89
N ARG A 652 3.71 -30.57 -11.18
CA ARG A 652 3.65 -31.56 -12.28
C ARG A 652 4.89 -31.54 -13.17
N LEU A 653 5.34 -30.35 -13.56
CA LEU A 653 6.52 -30.18 -14.41
C LEU A 653 7.82 -30.04 -13.58
N ARG A 654 7.72 -30.01 -12.25
CA ARG A 654 8.87 -29.88 -11.32
C ARG A 654 9.72 -28.64 -11.58
N VAL A 655 9.11 -27.58 -12.12
CA VAL A 655 9.76 -26.29 -12.25
C VAL A 655 10.11 -25.79 -10.85
N PRO A 656 11.34 -25.33 -10.58
CA PRO A 656 11.69 -24.83 -9.25
C PRO A 656 10.73 -23.70 -8.82
N TYR A 657 10.16 -23.81 -7.62
CA TYR A 657 9.16 -22.85 -7.13
C TYR A 657 9.69 -21.42 -7.06
N THR A 658 11.02 -21.26 -6.96
CA THR A 658 11.70 -19.96 -7.02
C THR A 658 11.34 -19.19 -8.29
N TRP A 659 11.40 -19.84 -9.46
CA TRP A 659 11.08 -19.20 -10.74
C TRP A 659 9.60 -18.82 -10.85
N CYS A 660 8.72 -19.71 -10.40
CA CYS A 660 7.28 -19.46 -10.36
C CYS A 660 6.93 -18.31 -9.40
N THR A 661 7.58 -18.24 -8.24
CA THR A 661 7.38 -17.16 -7.26
C THR A 661 7.87 -15.83 -7.82
N ILE A 662 9.03 -15.81 -8.51
CA ILE A 662 9.53 -14.62 -9.21
C ILE A 662 8.52 -14.14 -10.26
N ALA A 663 7.92 -15.07 -11.03
CA ALA A 663 6.91 -14.72 -12.01
C ALA A 663 5.63 -14.15 -11.37
N ILE A 664 5.16 -14.73 -10.27
CA ILE A 664 4.03 -14.22 -9.48
C ILE A 664 4.34 -12.81 -8.95
N SER A 665 5.53 -12.59 -8.39
CA SER A 665 5.98 -11.26 -7.96
C SER A 665 5.97 -10.25 -9.10
N GLY A 666 6.34 -10.66 -10.32
CA GLY A 666 6.25 -9.81 -11.51
C GLY A 666 4.81 -9.36 -11.83
N VAL A 667 3.82 -10.24 -11.65
CA VAL A 667 2.40 -9.88 -11.79
C VAL A 667 1.98 -8.89 -10.70
N SER A 668 2.43 -9.10 -9.46
CA SER A 668 2.16 -8.20 -8.33
C SER A 668 2.79 -6.82 -8.52
N ILE A 669 4.02 -6.74 -9.04
CA ILE A 669 4.66 -5.48 -9.44
C ILE A 669 3.84 -4.80 -10.53
N ALA A 670 3.39 -5.53 -11.56
CA ALA A 670 2.58 -4.94 -12.61
C ALA A 670 1.23 -4.39 -12.10
N ALA A 671 0.60 -5.07 -11.14
CA ALA A 671 -0.61 -4.61 -10.47
C ALA A 671 -0.35 -3.33 -9.66
N PHE A 672 0.74 -3.30 -8.88
CA PHE A 672 1.20 -2.12 -8.16
C PHE A 672 1.43 -0.94 -9.11
N LEU A 673 2.24 -1.12 -10.17
CA LEU A 673 2.53 -0.05 -11.14
C LEU A 673 1.26 0.47 -11.83
N ARG A 674 0.29 -0.40 -12.13
CA ARG A 674 -1.00 0.02 -12.68
C ARG A 674 -1.76 0.94 -11.73
N SER A 675 -1.68 0.71 -10.42
CA SER A 675 -2.27 1.59 -9.41
C SER A 675 -1.56 2.95 -9.30
N GLU A 676 -0.27 3.02 -9.64
CA GLU A 676 0.55 4.24 -9.57
C GLU A 676 0.34 5.21 -10.75
N ILE A 677 0.06 4.68 -11.94
CA ILE A 677 -0.05 5.47 -13.19
C ILE A 677 -0.94 6.71 -13.05
N PRO A 678 -2.15 6.65 -12.47
CA PRO A 678 -3.01 7.83 -12.33
C PRO A 678 -2.38 8.91 -11.45
N HIS A 679 -1.69 8.54 -10.37
CA HIS A 679 -1.08 9.49 -9.44
C HIS A 679 0.08 10.24 -10.11
N LEU A 680 0.99 9.51 -10.78
CA LEU A 680 2.11 10.09 -11.52
C LEU A 680 1.64 10.98 -12.68
N THR A 681 0.60 10.54 -13.41
CA THR A 681 -0.02 11.31 -14.49
C THR A 681 -0.52 12.67 -13.98
N TRP A 682 -1.16 12.68 -12.81
CA TRP A 682 -1.69 13.91 -12.22
C TRP A 682 -0.60 14.79 -11.62
N ALA A 683 0.42 14.22 -10.98
CA ALA A 683 1.56 14.98 -10.50
C ALA A 683 2.25 15.78 -11.62
N ILE A 684 2.52 15.14 -12.76
CA ILE A 684 3.11 15.81 -13.94
C ILE A 684 2.20 16.92 -14.45
N ARG A 685 0.89 16.66 -14.53
CA ARG A 685 -0.10 17.61 -15.05
C ARG A 685 -0.23 18.85 -14.18
N LEU A 686 -0.48 18.69 -12.87
CA LEU A 686 -0.70 19.82 -11.95
C LEU A 686 0.52 20.75 -11.87
N ARG A 687 1.73 20.20 -12.06
CA ARG A 687 2.99 20.97 -11.99
C ARG A 687 3.39 21.63 -13.31
N SER A 688 3.09 20.99 -14.44
CA SER A 688 3.60 21.46 -15.73
C SER A 688 2.68 22.48 -16.43
N MET A 689 1.40 22.55 -16.04
CA MET A 689 0.42 23.43 -16.67
C MET A 689 0.55 24.87 -16.17
N ARG A 690 0.28 25.83 -17.05
CA ARG A 690 0.17 27.26 -16.70
C ARG A 690 -1.27 27.71 -16.94
N PRO A 691 -1.82 28.62 -16.13
CA PRO A 691 -3.17 29.13 -16.33
C PRO A 691 -3.26 29.84 -17.69
N GLY A 692 -4.39 29.71 -18.37
CA GLY A 692 -4.67 30.40 -19.63
C GLY A 692 -3.96 29.85 -20.89
N GLN A 693 -3.08 28.84 -20.80
CA GLN A 693 -2.35 28.31 -21.97
C GLN A 693 -2.88 26.97 -22.49
N SER A 694 -3.76 27.01 -23.50
CA SER A 694 -4.40 25.82 -24.09
C SER A 694 -3.44 24.89 -24.84
N PHE A 695 -2.55 25.44 -25.69
CA PHE A 695 -1.57 24.67 -26.47
C PHE A 695 -0.64 23.83 -25.59
N ARG A 696 -0.15 24.43 -24.50
CA ARG A 696 0.74 23.77 -23.53
C ARG A 696 0.04 22.61 -22.83
N SER A 697 -1.26 22.73 -22.51
CA SER A 697 -2.06 21.63 -21.93
C SER A 697 -2.15 20.44 -22.89
N GLY A 698 -2.40 20.68 -24.18
CA GLY A 698 -2.43 19.63 -25.20
C GLY A 698 -1.10 18.89 -25.35
N PHE A 699 0.01 19.65 -25.45
CA PHE A 699 1.36 19.09 -25.56
C PHE A 699 1.76 18.26 -24.33
N ILE A 700 1.44 18.74 -23.12
CA ILE A 700 1.71 17.99 -21.88
C ILE A 700 0.94 16.67 -21.90
N ARG A 701 -0.34 16.68 -22.29
CA ARG A 701 -1.16 15.46 -22.38
C ARG A 701 -0.56 14.45 -23.36
N ALA A 702 -0.08 14.89 -24.51
CA ALA A 702 0.55 14.03 -25.52
C ALA A 702 1.89 13.44 -25.06
N THR A 703 2.69 14.20 -24.31
CA THR A 703 4.02 13.77 -23.83
C THR A 703 4.00 13.08 -22.46
N THR A 704 2.84 13.05 -21.78
CA THR A 704 2.69 12.45 -20.45
C THR A 704 3.17 10.99 -20.40
N PRO A 705 2.82 10.09 -21.35
CA PRO A 705 3.27 8.70 -21.32
C PRO A 705 4.80 8.54 -21.30
N ALA A 706 5.53 9.39 -22.03
CA ALA A 706 6.99 9.39 -22.02
C ALA A 706 7.55 9.92 -20.69
N ARG A 707 6.89 10.92 -20.10
CA ARG A 707 7.32 11.56 -18.84
C ARG A 707 7.08 10.68 -17.60
N ILE A 708 6.10 9.78 -17.62
CA ILE A 708 5.87 8.81 -16.53
C ILE A 708 6.83 7.61 -16.59
N ALA A 709 7.57 7.41 -17.68
CA ALA A 709 8.41 6.22 -17.85
C ALA A 709 9.51 6.10 -16.78
N PHE A 710 10.25 7.18 -16.53
CA PHE A 710 11.30 7.22 -15.51
C PHE A 710 10.76 6.96 -14.08
N PRO A 711 9.74 7.69 -13.57
CA PRO A 711 9.23 7.43 -12.22
C PRO A 711 8.58 6.05 -12.08
N LEU A 712 7.94 5.51 -13.13
CA LEU A 712 7.45 4.13 -13.11
C LEU A 712 8.59 3.12 -13.02
N PHE A 713 9.68 3.33 -13.75
CA PHE A 713 10.87 2.47 -13.65
C PHE A 713 11.45 2.48 -12.22
N VAL A 714 11.61 3.67 -11.62
CA VAL A 714 12.08 3.78 -10.23
C VAL A 714 11.13 3.10 -9.25
N SER A 715 9.82 3.29 -9.43
CA SER A 715 8.80 2.64 -8.59
C SER A 715 8.83 1.11 -8.73
N ALA A 716 9.09 0.59 -9.93
CA ALA A 716 9.21 -0.83 -10.19
C ALA A 716 10.41 -1.45 -9.46
N VAL A 717 11.58 -0.80 -9.53
CA VAL A 717 12.80 -1.26 -8.84
C VAL A 717 12.58 -1.29 -7.33
N ARG A 718 12.00 -0.24 -6.75
CA ARG A 718 11.78 -0.16 -5.29
C ARG A 718 10.69 -1.12 -4.81
N CYS A 719 9.64 -1.31 -5.61
CA CYS A 719 8.66 -2.35 -5.34
C CYS A 719 9.31 -3.74 -5.33
N ALA A 720 10.16 -4.04 -6.32
CA ALA A 720 10.88 -5.31 -6.38
C ALA A 720 11.80 -5.53 -5.16
N GLU A 721 12.51 -4.49 -4.72
CA GLU A 721 13.34 -4.52 -3.51
C GLU A 721 12.50 -4.82 -2.26
N LYS A 722 11.40 -4.10 -2.05
CA LYS A 722 10.49 -4.32 -0.91
C LYS A 722 9.83 -5.70 -0.94
N LEU A 723 9.45 -6.20 -2.12
CA LEU A 723 8.90 -7.55 -2.28
C LEU A 723 9.95 -8.63 -2.01
N SER A 724 11.20 -8.41 -2.41
CA SER A 724 12.31 -9.30 -2.07
C SER A 724 12.49 -9.43 -0.56
N LEU A 725 12.47 -8.30 0.16
CA LEU A 725 12.49 -8.28 1.62
C LEU A 725 11.26 -8.98 2.22
N THR A 726 10.08 -8.76 1.67
CA THR A 726 8.84 -9.42 2.13
C THR A 726 8.92 -10.93 1.95
N LEU A 727 9.46 -11.41 0.82
CA LEU A 727 9.69 -12.84 0.59
C LEU A 727 10.67 -13.42 1.62
N ALA A 728 11.78 -12.73 1.88
CA ALA A 728 12.73 -13.11 2.93
C ALA A 728 12.06 -13.19 4.32
N MET A 729 11.28 -12.17 4.69
CA MET A 729 10.49 -12.15 5.93
C MET A 729 9.51 -13.32 6.02
N ARG A 730 9.07 -13.88 4.88
CA ARG A 730 8.16 -15.03 4.80
C ARG A 730 8.88 -16.37 4.66
N ASN A 731 10.20 -16.46 4.92
CA ASN A 731 11.03 -17.66 4.79
C ASN A 731 11.23 -18.18 3.36
N PHE A 732 11.01 -17.35 2.34
CA PHE A 732 11.31 -17.76 0.97
C PHE A 732 12.79 -18.16 0.82
N GLY A 733 13.06 -19.30 0.19
CA GLY A 733 14.43 -19.80 -0.02
C GLY A 733 15.06 -20.51 1.18
N ARG A 734 14.43 -20.50 2.37
CA ARG A 734 14.94 -21.22 3.55
C ARG A 734 14.99 -22.74 3.33
N HIS A 735 13.99 -23.26 2.62
CA HIS A 735 13.90 -24.68 2.28
C HIS A 735 13.96 -24.88 0.76
N PRO A 736 14.58 -25.99 0.29
CA PRO A 736 14.67 -26.31 -1.14
C PRO A 736 13.32 -26.72 -1.75
N ARG A 737 12.32 -27.01 -0.91
CA ARG A 737 10.94 -27.35 -1.29
C ARG A 737 9.97 -26.45 -0.55
N ARG A 738 8.74 -26.36 -1.05
CA ARG A 738 7.60 -25.78 -0.34
C ARG A 738 6.48 -26.81 -0.22
N THR A 739 5.62 -26.61 0.76
CA THR A 739 4.32 -27.30 0.83
C THR A 739 3.29 -26.51 0.00
N PHE A 740 2.19 -27.15 -0.37
CA PHE A 740 1.15 -26.52 -1.18
C PHE A 740 -0.17 -26.60 -0.44
N ARG A 741 -0.86 -25.48 -0.29
CA ARG A 741 -2.22 -25.46 0.25
C ARG A 741 -3.21 -26.15 -0.68
N THR A 742 -3.01 -26.01 -1.99
CA THR A 742 -3.89 -26.55 -3.02
C THR A 742 -3.13 -27.48 -3.95
N ASP A 743 -3.63 -28.70 -4.12
CA ASP A 743 -3.06 -29.68 -5.05
C ASP A 743 -3.81 -29.70 -6.38
N TYR A 744 -3.05 -29.71 -7.47
CA TYR A 744 -3.54 -29.90 -8.83
C TYR A 744 -3.07 -31.25 -9.38
N PRO A 745 -3.67 -32.38 -8.95
CA PRO A 745 -3.40 -33.67 -9.55
C PRO A 745 -3.96 -33.80 -10.95
N TRP A 746 -3.29 -34.60 -11.78
CA TRP A 746 -3.94 -35.15 -12.96
C TRP A 746 -4.99 -36.15 -12.51
N ARG A 747 -6.23 -35.85 -12.84
CA ARG A 747 -7.40 -36.68 -12.58
C ARG A 747 -7.78 -37.42 -13.84
N VAL A 748 -8.62 -38.44 -13.73
CA VAL A 748 -9.13 -39.19 -14.89
C VAL A 748 -9.76 -38.27 -15.94
N ARG A 749 -10.47 -37.22 -15.51
CA ARG A 749 -11.05 -36.21 -16.41
C ARG A 749 -9.99 -35.44 -17.20
N ASP A 750 -8.82 -35.18 -16.62
CA ASP A 750 -7.73 -34.53 -17.34
C ASP A 750 -7.19 -35.42 -18.47
N GLY A 751 -7.11 -36.73 -18.21
CA GLY A 751 -6.77 -37.72 -19.24
C GLY A 751 -7.80 -37.74 -20.37
N PHE A 752 -9.10 -37.70 -20.04
CA PHE A 752 -10.16 -37.65 -21.06
C PHE A 752 -10.07 -36.38 -21.92
N VAL A 753 -9.90 -35.21 -21.30
CA VAL A 753 -9.79 -33.94 -22.05
C VAL A 753 -8.52 -33.91 -22.89
N ALA A 754 -7.38 -34.33 -22.34
CA ALA A 754 -6.14 -34.42 -23.11
C ALA A 754 -6.27 -35.37 -24.30
N ALA A 755 -6.87 -36.55 -24.11
CA ALA A 755 -7.11 -37.52 -25.17
C ALA A 755 -8.09 -36.99 -26.24
N ALA A 756 -9.18 -36.34 -25.83
CA ALA A 756 -10.14 -35.74 -26.75
C ALA A 756 -9.50 -34.61 -27.58
N SER A 757 -8.72 -33.72 -26.94
CA SER A 757 -7.97 -32.67 -27.63
C SER A 757 -6.91 -33.25 -28.57
N ALA A 758 -6.21 -34.31 -28.17
CA ALA A 758 -5.24 -35.00 -29.02
C ALA A 758 -5.91 -35.72 -30.20
N ALA A 759 -7.04 -36.37 -30.00
CA ALA A 759 -7.81 -37.01 -31.07
C ALA A 759 -8.34 -35.97 -32.08
N ALA A 760 -8.84 -34.83 -31.60
CA ALA A 760 -9.23 -33.71 -32.45
C ALA A 760 -8.03 -33.17 -33.25
N PHE A 761 -6.86 -33.06 -32.61
CA PHE A 761 -5.63 -32.66 -33.27
C PHE A 761 -5.16 -33.65 -34.34
N VAL A 762 -5.17 -34.96 -34.05
CA VAL A 762 -4.80 -36.02 -35.01
C VAL A 762 -5.79 -36.08 -36.17
N ALA A 763 -7.10 -35.97 -35.90
CA ALA A 763 -8.11 -35.91 -36.95
C ALA A 763 -7.89 -34.70 -37.87
N ALA A 764 -7.55 -33.54 -37.30
CA ALA A 764 -7.18 -32.35 -38.08
C ALA A 764 -5.91 -32.57 -38.91
N LEU A 765 -4.88 -33.21 -38.35
CA LEU A 765 -3.64 -33.51 -39.06
C LEU A 765 -3.86 -34.50 -40.22
N VAL A 766 -4.62 -35.58 -39.99
CA VAL A 766 -4.94 -36.57 -41.03
C VAL A 766 -5.71 -35.90 -42.15
N SER A 767 -6.74 -35.11 -41.82
CA SER A 767 -7.54 -34.40 -42.82
C SER A 767 -6.78 -33.30 -43.57
N ALA A 768 -5.66 -32.80 -43.04
CA ALA A 768 -4.81 -31.84 -43.74
C ALA A 768 -3.81 -32.52 -44.70
N VAL A 769 -3.54 -33.81 -44.51
CA VAL A 769 -2.60 -34.61 -45.32
C VAL A 769 -3.32 -35.40 -46.42
N THR A 770 -4.58 -35.77 -46.19
CA THR A 770 -5.49 -36.36 -47.20
C THR A 770 -6.18 -35.29 -48.01
#